data_AF-A0A254S2V8-F1
#
_entry.id   AF-A0A254S2V8-F1
#
_cell.length_a   1.000
_cell.length_b   1.000
_cell.length_c   1.000
_cell.angle_alpha   90.00
_cell.angle_beta   90.00
_cell.angle_gamma   90.00
#
_symmetry.space_group_name_H-M   'P 1'
#
loop_
_entity.id
_entity.type
_entity.pdbx_description
1 polymer ?
#
loop_
_entity_poly.entity_id
_entity_poly.type
_entity_poly.pdbx_seq_one_letter_code
_entity_poly.pdbx_strand_id
1 'polypeptide(L)'
;MHLKKSGVMVSTLAALSASTAFAATTPYDLIRPTWPLSWDAKVFENFDTTVTKKTGMLPKEATPASFKAGAMMPDTLDQAYFDAINTKISPIRMNQAGYLKSDTERQFYFVGSKATEFEVVDADGKSLSTKVTGTFTATETATKSGWTIIAGTDDATTDKQRYKVEITGPEGNIFVGKIPQNVPTEKRLRIKVGDEISSTFIVSDDVYTMAKDATLKFFGIQRSGNSESWFHGPSHTKDGGGAITTAGDTTSSFDASRAGSLAGGWYDCGDHLKESQTMAYAFMTLAVMHATNPAKDVDHYDYNQGEFVKTDGVPDVLREAKHGADFFLKAYEFAKGVVDDMPVSVGNFGADHYWWGRPEVQDYVNAKHRGGPTERTVRLGELGSTVSAEIAAGLAILGKDYAKYDKKFADSCLVVAEKMYGFAKDLAQGKAFKNNTSAIVNTAAYNGSTSYIDKMALASVALLYATSKKDYADDMIRTTELFKGQRIIDGAGFFGGGWFATENSGMLKSPMNTSWANAHSYALYALYKLILADKTKATSEYGLTEDERLAAIEDCLADMIANLGDVSGTGTGSIVLPKGDIGWKQNTVSYDPTWYTMLTDQNGNFNRYQAGNIFEVLAYADVAADIEKQGISLPTMASTGLKASEMRQLGINKLNYMLGVNPWDVSFVYGIGDKNDAHPHHRASNPEGKTSPGFNYKYNCPVGALFSGTVPGDSSSLVPKKETSWKDWEKSETCLDASATLLSALTIVSNGGNDYYEKKCDNCDTTEASPFSNEVYAAAYTYDFNDLETFSIRIFNESLEKLDSVVVYVYFDATEEEMDACGTIIDLEICQNYDQAGFNRLCANDSVLRTYMRENPAEKVEGSYNEKTKTYTWEKAIPLGTYEIGTTFRLDLSASTGKKSKGVCASIREPAAIKVADGWSFTAHSETKDAPAYDGVPEWDKDQGDIQEPPRDPYIVIRSKGKLLWGYGPGNTTSDREGFVKPIEIAKARMQVVKNKLYVLASAQGTKTVKIFDLLGNQLSVKTFDGTHTEVNLAKLPHRGTLIARVVQNGKTLATQSIKIK
;
A
#
# COMPACT_ATOMS: atom_id res chain seq x y z
N MET A 1 -61.95 -50.63 2.74
CA MET A 1 -62.21 -50.18 1.35
C MET A 1 -62.41 -48.66 1.41
N HIS A 2 -61.46 -47.89 0.85
CA HIS A 2 -61.41 -46.42 0.66
C HIS A 2 -61.56 -45.49 1.89
N LEU A 3 -60.88 -44.35 2.06
CA LEU A 3 -59.66 -43.71 1.55
C LEU A 3 -59.36 -42.60 2.60
N LYS A 4 -58.13 -42.55 3.14
CA LYS A 4 -57.70 -41.67 4.27
C LYS A 4 -57.55 -40.21 3.80
N LYS A 5 -58.31 -39.28 4.37
CA LYS A 5 -58.06 -38.41 5.56
C LYS A 5 -57.32 -37.10 5.25
N SER A 6 -58.15 -36.06 5.16
CA SER A 6 -57.88 -34.63 5.26
C SER A 6 -57.33 -34.25 6.64
N GLY A 7 -56.58 -33.15 6.68
CA GLY A 7 -55.83 -32.67 7.84
C GLY A 7 -56.64 -32.08 8.99
N VAL A 8 -55.93 -31.80 10.08
CA VAL A 8 -55.88 -30.54 10.86
C VAL A 8 -54.81 -30.70 11.95
N MET A 9 -54.01 -29.63 12.10
CA MET A 9 -53.04 -29.22 13.14
C MET A 9 -52.77 -30.15 14.34
N VAL A 10 -51.49 -30.43 14.58
CA VAL A 10 -50.86 -30.38 15.91
C VAL A 10 -49.46 -29.78 15.77
N SER A 11 -49.19 -28.82 16.64
CA SER A 11 -47.94 -28.11 16.92
C SER A 11 -46.76 -29.03 17.24
N THR A 12 -45.62 -28.81 16.57
CA THR A 12 -44.31 -29.17 17.12
C THR A 12 -43.35 -28.04 16.80
N LEU A 13 -42.93 -27.29 17.84
CA LEU A 13 -41.74 -26.46 17.79
C LEU A 13 -40.55 -27.37 17.47
N ALA A 14 -40.09 -27.34 16.22
CA ALA A 14 -38.74 -27.74 15.88
C ALA A 14 -37.91 -26.46 15.86
N ALA A 15 -37.11 -26.26 16.91
CA ALA A 15 -36.02 -25.30 16.91
C ALA A 15 -35.05 -25.68 15.78
N LEU A 16 -35.19 -25.04 14.63
CA LEU A 16 -34.19 -25.07 13.57
C LEU A 16 -32.98 -24.29 14.07
N SER A 17 -31.99 -25.03 14.55
CA SER A 17 -30.62 -24.57 14.69
C SER A 17 -30.07 -24.23 13.29
N ALA A 18 -30.29 -22.99 12.84
CA ALA A 18 -29.64 -22.46 11.67
C ALA A 18 -28.20 -22.07 12.06
N SER A 19 -27.29 -23.04 11.97
CA SER A 19 -25.87 -22.73 11.81
C SER A 19 -25.67 -22.09 10.45
N THR A 20 -25.75 -20.76 10.38
CA THR A 20 -25.38 -20.01 9.17
C THR A 20 -23.87 -20.05 9.03
N ALA A 21 -23.36 -21.01 8.25
CA ALA A 21 -22.00 -20.95 7.72
C ALA A 21 -21.94 -19.73 6.79
N PHE A 22 -21.14 -18.73 7.16
CA PHE A 22 -20.85 -17.59 6.30
C PHE A 22 -20.21 -18.07 4.99
N ALA A 23 -20.74 -17.60 3.85
CA ALA A 23 -20.06 -17.69 2.56
C ALA A 23 -18.79 -16.84 2.66
N ALA A 24 -17.63 -17.46 2.37
CA ALA A 24 -16.36 -16.75 2.38
C ALA A 24 -16.28 -15.87 1.13
N THR A 25 -16.01 -14.59 1.34
CA THR A 25 -15.77 -13.51 0.36
C THR A 25 -14.30 -13.30 0.05
N THR A 26 -13.40 -13.99 0.75
CA THR A 26 -11.96 -14.08 0.46
C THR A 26 -11.40 -15.42 0.98
N PRO A 27 -10.19 -15.81 0.53
CA PRO A 27 -9.46 -16.95 1.06
C PRO A 27 -9.20 -17.00 2.57
N TYR A 28 -9.18 -15.86 3.24
CA TYR A 28 -8.78 -15.73 4.64
C TYR A 28 -9.90 -15.14 5.52
N ASP A 29 -11.16 -15.23 5.09
CA ASP A 29 -12.31 -14.63 5.77
C ASP A 29 -12.48 -15.04 7.24
N LEU A 30 -12.03 -16.24 7.62
CA LEU A 30 -12.10 -16.72 8.99
C LEU A 30 -11.12 -16.03 9.94
N ILE A 31 -10.13 -15.31 9.41
CA ILE A 31 -9.10 -14.59 10.19
C ILE A 31 -9.10 -13.07 9.95
N ARG A 32 -10.04 -12.55 9.14
CA ARG A 32 -10.27 -11.11 8.97
C ARG A 32 -10.71 -10.41 10.27
N PRO A 33 -10.56 -9.09 10.38
CA PRO A 33 -11.07 -8.35 11.54
C PRO A 33 -12.59 -8.46 11.70
N THR A 34 -13.05 -8.61 12.94
CA THR A 34 -14.47 -8.56 13.29
C THR A 34 -14.75 -7.49 14.33
N TRP A 35 -15.96 -6.92 14.29
CA TRP A 35 -16.39 -5.96 15.29
C TRP A 35 -16.41 -6.60 16.70
N PRO A 36 -16.05 -5.85 17.76
CA PRO A 36 -16.13 -6.33 19.12
C PRO A 36 -17.59 -6.64 19.51
N LEU A 37 -17.78 -7.43 20.57
CA LEU A 37 -19.12 -7.79 21.08
C LEU A 37 -19.89 -6.61 21.68
N SER A 38 -19.18 -5.53 22.00
CA SER A 38 -19.74 -4.29 22.52
C SER A 38 -18.99 -3.11 21.92
N TRP A 39 -19.72 -2.04 21.63
CA TRP A 39 -19.15 -0.77 21.22
C TRP A 39 -19.42 0.28 22.31
N ASP A 40 -18.38 1.00 22.72
CA ASP A 40 -18.52 2.13 23.63
C ASP A 40 -18.60 3.44 22.84
N ALA A 41 -19.80 3.99 22.71
CA ALA A 41 -20.00 5.27 22.03
C ALA A 41 -19.32 6.46 22.74
N LYS A 42 -18.90 6.30 24.01
CA LYS A 42 -18.17 7.33 24.75
C LYS A 42 -16.66 7.25 24.60
N VAL A 43 -16.15 6.25 23.88
CA VAL A 43 -14.70 6.04 23.70
C VAL A 43 -13.99 7.31 23.20
N PHE A 44 -14.68 8.09 22.36
CA PHE A 44 -14.19 9.34 21.80
C PHE A 44 -14.02 10.49 22.81
N GLU A 45 -14.60 10.41 24.01
CA GLU A 45 -14.37 11.39 25.09
C GLU A 45 -12.91 11.33 25.61
N ASN A 46 -12.20 10.21 25.38
CA ASN A 46 -10.80 10.03 25.79
C ASN A 46 -9.79 10.47 24.71
N PHE A 47 -10.27 10.91 23.54
CA PHE A 47 -9.42 11.41 22.47
C PHE A 47 -9.14 12.89 22.68
N ASP A 48 -7.88 13.24 22.91
CA ASP A 48 -7.44 14.61 23.00
C ASP A 48 -7.42 15.25 21.60
N THR A 49 -8.42 16.08 21.34
CA THR A 49 -8.55 16.90 20.13
C THR A 49 -8.04 18.33 20.34
N THR A 50 -7.50 18.66 21.52
CA THR A 50 -6.87 19.99 21.75
C THR A 50 -5.51 20.12 21.08
N VAL A 51 -4.94 19.00 20.63
CA VAL A 51 -3.72 18.94 19.81
C VAL A 51 -3.91 19.50 18.40
N THR A 52 -5.16 19.69 17.97
CA THR A 52 -5.51 20.25 16.67
C THR A 52 -6.25 21.57 16.81
N LYS A 53 -6.14 22.42 15.79
CA LYS A 53 -6.99 23.62 15.62
C LYS A 53 -8.20 23.33 14.72
N LYS A 54 -8.24 22.18 14.03
CA LYS A 54 -9.36 21.77 13.18
C LYS A 54 -10.53 21.29 14.04
N THR A 55 -11.76 21.58 13.60
CA THR A 55 -12.98 21.06 14.24
C THR A 55 -13.47 19.80 13.51
N GLY A 56 -14.31 18.99 14.15
CA GLY A 56 -14.89 17.80 13.50
C GLY A 56 -13.88 16.70 13.14
N MET A 57 -12.76 16.64 13.86
CA MET A 57 -11.69 15.67 13.59
C MET A 57 -12.01 14.24 14.02
N LEU A 58 -13.04 14.03 14.84
CA LEU A 58 -13.57 12.71 15.14
C LEU A 58 -14.83 12.45 14.31
N PRO A 59 -15.17 11.18 14.03
CA PRO A 59 -16.42 10.86 13.34
C PRO A 59 -17.63 11.52 14.02
N LYS A 60 -18.52 12.11 13.22
CA LYS A 60 -19.75 12.76 13.72
C LYS A 60 -20.61 11.76 14.49
N GLU A 61 -20.79 10.57 13.92
CA GLU A 61 -21.48 9.47 14.58
C GLU A 61 -20.50 8.74 15.49
N ALA A 62 -20.82 8.66 16.78
CA ALA A 62 -19.97 7.96 17.73
C ALA A 62 -20.01 6.43 17.59
N THR A 63 -20.92 5.89 16.77
CA THR A 63 -21.02 4.47 16.44
C THR A 63 -20.99 4.30 14.91
N PRO A 64 -20.07 3.47 14.37
CA PRO A 64 -20.04 3.20 12.94
C PRO A 64 -21.37 2.61 12.45
N ALA A 65 -21.87 3.06 11.31
CA ALA A 65 -23.11 2.52 10.71
C ALA A 65 -23.00 1.02 10.37
N SER A 66 -21.79 0.54 10.08
CA SER A 66 -21.48 -0.87 9.80
C SER A 66 -21.28 -1.71 11.07
N PHE A 67 -21.31 -1.13 12.27
CA PHE A 67 -21.11 -1.87 13.51
C PHE A 67 -22.24 -2.89 13.72
N LYS A 68 -21.84 -4.16 13.76
CA LYS A 68 -22.67 -5.27 14.21
C LYS A 68 -21.78 -6.22 14.99
N ALA A 69 -22.12 -6.48 16.25
CA ALA A 69 -21.33 -7.32 17.14
C ALA A 69 -20.93 -8.65 16.46
N GLY A 70 -19.63 -8.94 16.45
CA GLY A 70 -19.07 -10.16 15.86
C GLY A 70 -19.14 -10.28 14.34
N ALA A 71 -19.68 -9.29 13.63
CA ALA A 71 -19.69 -9.28 12.16
C ALA A 71 -18.31 -8.86 11.62
N MET A 72 -18.02 -9.25 10.37
CA MET A 72 -16.81 -8.81 9.68
C MET A 72 -16.79 -7.28 9.55
N MET A 73 -15.61 -6.69 9.77
CA MET A 73 -15.39 -5.27 9.54
C MET A 73 -15.10 -5.03 8.06
N PRO A 74 -15.55 -3.89 7.50
CA PRO A 74 -15.11 -3.49 6.17
C PRO A 74 -13.64 -3.06 6.19
N ASP A 75 -12.94 -3.28 5.09
CA ASP A 75 -11.51 -2.94 4.96
C ASP A 75 -11.25 -1.42 4.93
N THR A 76 -12.30 -0.62 4.64
CA THR A 76 -12.27 0.84 4.64
C THR A 76 -13.16 1.41 5.74
N LEU A 77 -12.55 2.12 6.69
CA LEU A 77 -13.21 2.86 7.77
C LEU A 77 -12.38 4.12 8.10
N ASP A 78 -12.99 5.06 8.83
CA ASP A 78 -12.22 6.13 9.49
C ASP A 78 -11.27 5.50 10.52
N GLN A 79 -10.00 5.89 10.48
CA GLN A 79 -8.95 5.42 11.39
C GLN A 79 -9.34 5.57 12.88
N ALA A 80 -10.10 6.60 13.24
CA ALA A 80 -10.56 6.81 14.60
C ALA A 80 -11.42 5.65 15.14
N TYR A 81 -12.16 4.94 14.27
CA TYR A 81 -12.91 3.75 14.68
C TYR A 81 -12.00 2.55 14.95
N PHE A 82 -10.92 2.38 14.18
CA PHE A 82 -9.92 1.35 14.47
C PHE A 82 -9.21 1.65 15.79
N ASP A 83 -8.82 2.91 16.01
CA ASP A 83 -8.17 3.34 17.26
C ASP A 83 -9.08 3.16 18.48
N ALA A 84 -10.37 3.45 18.33
CA ALA A 84 -11.37 3.20 19.36
C ALA A 84 -11.38 1.74 19.83
N ILE A 85 -11.23 0.77 18.92
CA ILE A 85 -11.12 -0.66 19.26
C ILE A 85 -9.82 -0.93 20.02
N ASN A 86 -8.72 -0.29 19.60
CA ASN A 86 -7.40 -0.45 20.20
C ASN A 86 -7.27 0.17 21.60
N THR A 87 -8.16 1.11 21.98
CA THR A 87 -8.18 1.68 23.34
C THR A 87 -8.38 0.64 24.44
N LYS A 88 -9.01 -0.51 24.13
CA LYS A 88 -9.09 -1.65 25.03
C LYS A 88 -7.99 -2.65 24.72
N ILE A 89 -6.82 -2.47 25.32
CA ILE A 89 -5.79 -3.51 25.38
C ILE A 89 -6.31 -4.66 26.27
N SER A 90 -6.68 -5.81 25.70
CA SER A 90 -7.34 -6.91 26.45
C SER A 90 -6.39 -7.61 27.42
N PRO A 91 -6.77 -7.93 28.68
CA PRO A 91 -5.93 -8.79 29.52
C PRO A 91 -5.69 -10.18 28.91
N ILE A 92 -6.55 -10.63 27.99
CA ILE A 92 -6.35 -11.89 27.25
C ILE A 92 -5.55 -11.60 25.97
N ARG A 93 -4.30 -12.08 25.87
CA ARG A 93 -3.43 -11.99 24.67
C ARG A 93 -3.51 -13.29 23.91
N MET A 94 -3.84 -13.24 22.63
CA MET A 94 -4.00 -14.46 21.84
C MET A 94 -3.51 -14.29 20.41
N ASN A 95 -3.21 -15.41 19.74
CA ASN A 95 -3.05 -15.40 18.31
C ASN A 95 -4.43 -15.17 17.69
N GLN A 96 -4.64 -13.96 17.16
CA GLN A 96 -5.91 -13.50 16.61
C GLN A 96 -6.18 -14.07 15.20
N ALA A 97 -5.18 -14.67 14.54
CA ALA A 97 -5.45 -15.53 13.39
C ALA A 97 -5.99 -16.89 13.89
N GLY A 98 -5.27 -17.53 14.80
CA GLY A 98 -5.66 -18.80 15.42
C GLY A 98 -4.54 -19.82 15.52
N TYR A 99 -4.90 -21.08 15.73
CA TYR A 99 -3.97 -22.14 16.09
C TYR A 99 -4.12 -23.37 15.18
N LEU A 100 -3.02 -24.04 14.89
CA LEU A 100 -3.04 -25.32 14.18
C LEU A 100 -3.76 -26.39 14.99
N LYS A 101 -4.45 -27.33 14.32
CA LYS A 101 -4.99 -28.50 15.04
C LYS A 101 -3.87 -29.32 15.66
N SER A 102 -2.73 -29.40 14.97
CA SER A 102 -1.52 -30.10 15.40
C SER A 102 -0.69 -29.35 16.45
N ASP A 103 -0.96 -28.07 16.71
CA ASP A 103 -0.30 -27.35 17.80
C ASP A 103 -0.78 -27.93 19.14
N THR A 104 0.16 -28.50 19.90
CA THR A 104 -0.13 -29.14 21.19
C THR A 104 -0.17 -28.14 22.34
N GLU A 105 0.40 -26.95 22.16
CA GLU A 105 0.41 -25.91 23.19
C GLU A 105 -0.80 -25.01 23.09
N ARG A 106 -1.17 -24.57 21.87
CA ARG A 106 -2.26 -23.61 21.59
C ARG A 106 -2.32 -22.51 22.65
N GLN A 107 -1.17 -21.89 22.90
CA GLN A 107 -0.98 -21.06 24.07
C GLN A 107 -1.51 -19.64 23.86
N PHE A 108 -2.04 -19.07 24.94
CA PHE A 108 -2.46 -17.69 25.03
C PHE A 108 -2.21 -17.20 26.45
N TYR A 109 -2.19 -15.88 26.66
CA TYR A 109 -1.91 -15.30 27.97
C TYR A 109 -3.12 -14.60 28.56
N PHE A 110 -3.18 -14.58 29.89
CA PHE A 110 -3.97 -13.66 30.66
C PHE A 110 -3.05 -12.80 31.54
N VAL A 111 -3.21 -11.49 31.51
CA VAL A 111 -2.46 -10.52 32.33
C VAL A 111 -3.34 -10.04 33.47
N GLY A 112 -2.92 -10.24 34.72
CA GLY A 112 -3.65 -9.74 35.88
C GLY A 112 -3.07 -10.19 37.20
N SER A 113 -3.81 -9.98 38.29
CA SER A 113 -3.37 -10.40 39.64
C SER A 113 -3.65 -11.88 39.92
N LYS A 114 -4.68 -12.45 39.28
CA LYS A 114 -5.11 -13.84 39.46
C LYS A 114 -5.89 -14.33 38.25
N ALA A 115 -5.57 -15.53 37.76
CA ALA A 115 -6.45 -16.30 36.88
C ALA A 115 -6.34 -17.79 37.24
N THR A 116 -7.48 -18.48 37.31
CA THR A 116 -7.53 -19.91 37.68
C THR A 116 -8.05 -20.77 36.54
N GLU A 117 -9.15 -20.34 35.92
CA GLU A 117 -9.82 -21.06 34.84
C GLU A 117 -10.26 -20.12 33.73
N PHE A 118 -10.47 -20.69 32.55
CA PHE A 118 -11.07 -20.02 31.40
C PHE A 118 -12.07 -20.94 30.71
N GLU A 119 -12.96 -20.35 29.92
CA GLU A 119 -13.90 -21.05 29.07
C GLU A 119 -13.64 -20.70 27.59
N VAL A 120 -13.72 -21.70 26.72
CA VAL A 120 -13.78 -21.48 25.27
C VAL A 120 -15.25 -21.30 24.89
N VAL A 121 -15.56 -20.15 24.31
CA VAL A 121 -16.91 -19.73 23.93
C VAL A 121 -17.01 -19.52 22.42
N ASP A 122 -18.23 -19.45 21.91
CA ASP A 122 -18.45 -19.12 20.49
C ASP A 122 -18.07 -17.67 20.17
N ALA A 123 -18.17 -17.30 18.89
CA ALA A 123 -17.84 -15.96 18.41
C ALA A 123 -18.67 -14.84 19.07
N ASP A 124 -19.86 -15.15 19.59
CA ASP A 124 -20.78 -14.23 20.29
C ASP A 124 -20.52 -14.17 21.81
N GLY A 125 -19.51 -14.90 22.31
CA GLY A 125 -19.18 -14.97 23.73
C GLY A 125 -20.09 -15.91 24.54
N LYS A 126 -20.90 -16.75 23.89
CA LYS A 126 -21.79 -17.71 24.55
C LYS A 126 -21.11 -19.07 24.73
N SER A 127 -21.47 -19.75 25.81
CA SER A 127 -21.01 -21.11 26.07
C SER A 127 -21.34 -22.04 24.90
N LEU A 128 -20.35 -22.84 24.51
CA LEU A 128 -20.54 -23.90 23.52
C LEU A 128 -21.55 -24.94 24.04
N SER A 129 -22.21 -25.65 23.12
CA SER A 129 -23.19 -26.69 23.47
C SER A 129 -22.64 -27.76 24.41
N THR A 130 -21.36 -28.11 24.22
CA THR A 130 -20.54 -28.81 25.20
C THR A 130 -19.55 -27.80 25.77
N LYS A 131 -19.71 -27.42 27.03
CA LYS A 131 -18.82 -26.47 27.71
C LYS A 131 -17.38 -27.00 27.70
N VAL A 132 -16.45 -26.18 27.22
CA VAL A 132 -15.01 -26.49 27.20
C VAL A 132 -14.28 -25.48 28.07
N THR A 133 -13.56 -25.97 29.08
CA THR A 133 -12.80 -25.14 30.03
C THR A 133 -11.35 -25.58 30.11
N GLY A 134 -10.48 -24.69 30.54
CA GLY A 134 -9.10 -25.01 30.89
C GLY A 134 -8.63 -24.24 32.11
N THR A 135 -7.41 -24.53 32.57
CA THR A 135 -6.79 -23.87 33.72
C THR A 135 -5.54 -23.11 33.29
N PHE A 136 -5.13 -22.14 34.11
CA PHE A 136 -3.92 -21.37 33.89
C PHE A 136 -2.72 -21.91 34.66
N THR A 137 -1.54 -21.71 34.09
CA THR A 137 -0.24 -21.83 34.78
C THR A 137 0.31 -20.44 35.03
N ALA A 138 0.55 -20.08 36.30
CA ALA A 138 1.17 -18.80 36.65
C ALA A 138 2.66 -18.78 36.27
N THR A 139 3.15 -17.64 35.80
CA THR A 139 4.59 -17.39 35.62
C THR A 139 5.11 -16.45 36.70
N GLU A 140 6.43 -16.36 36.83
CA GLU A 140 7.10 -15.35 37.68
C GLU A 140 7.21 -13.98 36.98
N THR A 141 6.78 -13.89 35.73
CA THR A 141 6.88 -12.68 34.91
C THR A 141 5.65 -11.81 35.08
N ALA A 142 5.87 -10.53 35.38
CA ALA A 142 4.86 -9.49 35.29
C ALA A 142 5.06 -8.65 34.03
N THR A 143 3.97 -8.10 33.50
CA THR A 143 4.03 -7.16 32.38
C THR A 143 3.08 -6.01 32.59
N LYS A 144 3.45 -4.86 32.03
CA LYS A 144 2.62 -3.67 31.90
C LYS A 144 2.60 -3.24 30.45
N SER A 145 1.41 -2.89 29.95
CA SER A 145 1.21 -2.45 28.58
C SER A 145 0.81 -0.98 28.50
N GLY A 146 1.34 -0.27 27.50
CA GLY A 146 0.93 1.06 27.12
C GLY A 146 1.00 1.26 25.61
N TRP A 147 0.17 2.16 25.09
CA TRP A 147 0.21 2.56 23.68
C TRP A 147 -0.22 4.01 23.56
N THR A 148 0.56 4.82 22.86
CA THR A 148 0.17 6.18 22.47
C THR A 148 -0.05 6.20 20.97
N ILE A 149 -1.23 6.66 20.55
CA ILE A 149 -1.54 6.92 19.15
C ILE A 149 -1.63 8.42 18.96
N ILE A 150 -0.92 8.95 17.97
CA ILE A 150 -1.00 10.34 17.54
C ILE A 150 -1.33 10.35 16.05
N ALA A 151 -2.61 10.51 15.73
CA ALA A 151 -3.07 10.56 14.36
C ALA A 151 -2.68 11.89 13.70
N GLY A 152 -2.27 11.85 12.43
CA GLY A 152 -1.99 13.03 11.63
C GLY A 152 -3.23 13.62 10.94
N THR A 153 -3.14 14.87 10.53
CA THR A 153 -4.16 15.56 9.71
C THR A 153 -3.80 15.54 8.23
N ASP A 154 -2.67 16.17 7.89
CA ASP A 154 -2.12 16.45 6.56
C ASP A 154 -0.73 17.10 6.79
N ASP A 155 0.33 16.60 6.15
CA ASP A 155 1.68 17.15 6.31
C ASP A 155 1.90 18.48 5.59
N ALA A 156 1.00 18.86 4.68
CA ALA A 156 0.98 20.17 4.03
C ALA A 156 0.52 21.30 4.94
N THR A 157 -0.11 20.99 6.08
CA THR A 157 -0.69 21.99 6.98
C THR A 157 0.21 22.29 8.17
N THR A 158 0.04 23.47 8.78
CA THR A 158 0.75 23.83 10.02
C THR A 158 0.19 23.11 11.25
N ASP A 159 -1.01 22.56 11.15
CA ASP A 159 -1.71 21.84 12.20
C ASP A 159 -1.72 20.34 11.88
N LYS A 160 -0.66 19.63 12.29
CA LYS A 160 -0.28 18.29 11.80
C LYS A 160 -0.85 17.12 12.59
N GLN A 161 -1.39 17.36 13.78
CA GLN A 161 -1.99 16.32 14.62
C GLN A 161 -3.50 16.43 14.54
N ARG A 162 -4.19 15.28 14.44
CA ARG A 162 -5.64 15.17 14.33
C ARG A 162 -6.27 14.92 15.70
N TYR A 163 -5.74 13.92 16.42
CA TYR A 163 -6.05 13.64 17.81
C TYR A 163 -4.89 12.86 18.43
N LYS A 164 -4.85 12.85 19.76
CA LYS A 164 -3.97 11.99 20.55
C LYS A 164 -4.80 11.12 21.48
N VAL A 165 -4.43 9.86 21.61
CA VAL A 165 -4.98 8.95 22.63
C VAL A 165 -3.86 8.22 23.34
N GLU A 166 -3.92 8.25 24.67
CA GLU A 166 -3.00 7.53 25.56
C GLU A 166 -3.73 6.35 26.18
N ILE A 167 -3.26 5.16 25.84
CA ILE A 167 -3.88 3.90 26.21
C ILE A 167 -3.06 3.26 27.32
N THR A 168 -3.70 3.06 28.46
CA THR A 168 -3.14 2.29 29.57
C THR A 168 -3.72 0.89 29.53
N GLY A 169 -2.86 -0.11 29.29
CA GLY A 169 -3.26 -1.51 29.32
C GLY A 169 -3.23 -2.13 30.71
N PRO A 170 -3.61 -3.41 30.83
CA PRO A 170 -3.56 -4.15 32.07
C PRO A 170 -2.12 -4.33 32.56
N GLU A 171 -1.97 -4.35 33.88
CA GLU A 171 -0.71 -4.58 34.59
C GLU A 171 -0.89 -5.78 35.52
N GLY A 172 0.07 -6.71 35.51
CA GLY A 172 0.05 -7.85 36.40
C GLY A 172 0.91 -9.02 35.95
N ASN A 173 0.76 -10.15 36.64
CA ASN A 173 1.44 -11.39 36.31
C ASN A 173 0.85 -12.00 35.03
N ILE A 174 1.70 -12.70 34.30
CA ILE A 174 1.29 -13.48 33.13
C ILE A 174 0.84 -14.87 33.58
N PHE A 175 -0.34 -15.26 33.13
CA PHE A 175 -0.91 -16.59 33.31
C PHE A 175 -1.02 -17.24 31.93
N VAL A 176 -0.36 -18.38 31.73
CA VAL A 176 -0.36 -19.11 30.46
C VAL A 176 -1.54 -20.08 30.45
N GLY A 177 -2.44 -19.89 29.48
CA GLY A 177 -3.51 -20.83 29.16
C GLY A 177 -3.16 -21.64 27.92
N LYS A 178 -3.61 -22.90 27.88
CA LYS A 178 -3.47 -23.81 26.73
C LYS A 178 -4.85 -24.24 26.25
N ILE A 179 -5.24 -23.86 25.03
CA ILE A 179 -6.57 -24.16 24.51
C ILE A 179 -6.74 -25.69 24.38
N PRO A 180 -7.79 -26.29 24.96
CA PRO A 180 -8.02 -27.73 24.87
C PRO A 180 -8.12 -28.23 23.43
N GLN A 181 -7.67 -29.47 23.20
CA GLN A 181 -7.62 -30.05 21.85
C GLN A 181 -9.02 -30.32 21.26
N ASN A 182 -10.03 -30.52 22.10
CA ASN A 182 -11.40 -30.90 21.76
C ASN A 182 -12.36 -29.71 21.47
N VAL A 183 -11.82 -28.55 21.08
CA VAL A 183 -12.62 -27.40 20.67
C VAL A 183 -13.14 -27.54 19.23
N PRO A 184 -14.23 -26.85 18.86
CA PRO A 184 -14.66 -26.77 17.47
C PRO A 184 -13.55 -26.24 16.55
N THR A 185 -13.43 -26.79 15.34
CA THR A 185 -12.48 -26.34 14.32
C THR A 185 -13.20 -25.60 13.20
N GLU A 186 -12.46 -24.83 12.40
CA GLU A 186 -12.98 -24.05 11.26
C GLU A 186 -14.12 -23.08 11.66
N LYS A 187 -14.07 -22.59 12.90
CA LYS A 187 -15.04 -21.64 13.47
C LYS A 187 -14.30 -20.60 14.29
N ARG A 188 -14.83 -19.37 14.26
CA ARG A 188 -14.41 -18.32 15.19
C ARG A 188 -14.87 -18.66 16.60
N LEU A 189 -13.94 -18.57 17.53
CA LEU A 189 -14.10 -18.81 18.95
C LEU A 189 -13.52 -17.62 19.72
N ARG A 190 -13.84 -17.53 21.01
CA ARG A 190 -13.20 -16.60 21.94
C ARG A 190 -12.86 -17.31 23.24
N ILE A 191 -11.96 -16.70 24.01
CA ILE A 191 -11.67 -17.10 25.38
C ILE A 191 -12.41 -16.16 26.32
N LYS A 192 -13.03 -16.75 27.35
CA LYS A 192 -13.69 -16.04 28.45
C LYS A 192 -12.95 -16.28 29.76
N VAL A 193 -12.59 -15.21 30.46
CA VAL A 193 -11.99 -15.24 31.81
C VAL A 193 -12.74 -14.27 32.71
N GLY A 194 -13.61 -14.80 33.58
CA GLY A 194 -14.55 -13.96 34.33
C GLY A 194 -15.47 -13.19 33.37
N ASP A 195 -15.41 -11.86 33.43
CA ASP A 195 -16.16 -10.95 32.55
C ASP A 195 -15.38 -10.52 31.31
N GLU A 196 -14.10 -10.89 31.19
CA GLU A 196 -13.27 -10.55 30.05
C GLU A 196 -13.46 -11.56 28.91
N ILE A 197 -13.53 -11.03 27.69
CA ILE A 197 -13.68 -11.78 26.45
C ILE A 197 -12.57 -11.35 25.50
N SER A 198 -11.87 -12.33 24.91
CA SER A 198 -10.77 -12.08 23.97
C SER A 198 -11.26 -11.62 22.59
N SER A 199 -10.33 -11.18 21.75
CA SER A 199 -10.47 -11.19 20.28
C SER A 199 -10.88 -12.58 19.77
N THR A 200 -11.31 -12.68 18.51
CA THR A 200 -11.59 -13.97 17.88
C THR A 200 -10.30 -14.71 17.54
N PHE A 201 -10.42 -16.03 17.48
CA PHE A 201 -9.41 -16.92 16.94
C PHE A 201 -10.09 -18.14 16.30
N ILE A 202 -9.36 -18.88 15.46
CA ILE A 202 -9.81 -20.19 14.97
C ILE A 202 -8.88 -21.31 15.42
N VAL A 203 -9.37 -22.55 15.30
CA VAL A 203 -8.52 -23.74 15.28
C VAL A 203 -8.69 -24.42 13.93
N SER A 204 -7.63 -24.46 13.14
CA SER A 204 -7.65 -24.91 11.75
C SER A 204 -6.27 -25.40 11.31
N ASP A 205 -6.21 -26.38 10.41
CA ASP A 205 -4.94 -26.73 9.76
C ASP A 205 -4.54 -25.69 8.70
N ASP A 206 -5.52 -24.92 8.22
CA ASP A 206 -5.36 -23.91 7.18
C ASP A 206 -5.06 -22.52 7.75
N VAL A 207 -4.98 -22.34 9.08
CA VAL A 207 -4.83 -21.00 9.70
C VAL A 207 -3.61 -20.22 9.17
N TYR A 208 -2.46 -20.90 9.02
CA TYR A 208 -1.26 -20.28 8.48
C TYR A 208 -1.23 -20.26 6.95
N THR A 209 -2.06 -21.07 6.29
CA THR A 209 -2.33 -20.92 4.85
C THR A 209 -3.11 -19.63 4.60
N MET A 210 -4.20 -19.39 5.35
CA MET A 210 -4.96 -18.13 5.28
C MET A 210 -4.08 -16.91 5.60
N ALA A 211 -3.21 -17.02 6.61
CA ALA A 211 -2.27 -15.94 6.93
C ALA A 211 -1.26 -15.70 5.81
N LYS A 212 -0.70 -16.77 5.19
CA LYS A 212 0.19 -16.68 4.03
C LYS A 212 -0.51 -15.99 2.86
N ASP A 213 -1.75 -16.39 2.56
CA ASP A 213 -2.55 -15.86 1.46
C ASP A 213 -2.90 -14.38 1.66
N ALA A 214 -3.18 -13.97 2.90
CA ALA A 214 -3.34 -12.55 3.25
C ALA A 214 -2.03 -11.78 3.13
N THR A 215 -0.90 -12.32 3.60
CA THR A 215 0.44 -11.71 3.41
C THR A 215 0.78 -11.54 1.93
N LEU A 216 0.38 -12.47 1.08
CA LEU A 216 0.62 -12.38 -0.36
C LEU A 216 -0.09 -11.18 -1.01
N LYS A 217 -1.26 -10.78 -0.50
CA LYS A 217 -1.99 -9.59 -0.99
C LYS A 217 -1.19 -8.30 -0.89
N PHE A 218 -0.25 -8.20 0.06
CA PHE A 218 0.61 -7.02 0.18
C PHE A 218 1.46 -6.80 -1.08
N PHE A 219 1.89 -7.87 -1.76
CA PHE A 219 2.63 -7.74 -3.01
C PHE A 219 1.80 -7.05 -4.09
N GLY A 220 0.50 -7.37 -4.18
CA GLY A 220 -0.47 -6.69 -5.04
C GLY A 220 -0.60 -5.20 -4.73
N ILE A 221 -0.48 -4.79 -3.46
CA ILE A 221 -0.44 -3.37 -3.06
C ILE A 221 0.85 -2.69 -3.55
N GLN A 222 1.97 -3.42 -3.52
CA GLN A 222 3.26 -2.90 -3.96
C GLN A 222 3.43 -2.86 -5.48
N ARG A 223 2.53 -3.46 -6.28
CA ARG A 223 2.71 -3.56 -7.73
C ARG A 223 2.73 -2.19 -8.42
N SER A 224 3.81 -1.89 -9.12
CA SER A 224 3.95 -0.73 -10.00
C SER A 224 3.58 -1.07 -11.44
N GLY A 225 3.22 -0.07 -12.24
CA GLY A 225 2.94 -0.21 -13.67
C GLY A 225 1.46 -0.44 -13.94
N ASN A 226 1.16 -0.98 -15.13
CA ASN A 226 -0.18 -1.47 -15.45
C ASN A 226 -0.28 -2.97 -15.13
N SER A 227 -0.14 -3.28 -13.84
CA SER A 227 0.14 -4.63 -13.31
C SER A 227 -1.03 -5.26 -12.56
N GLU A 228 -2.22 -4.66 -12.68
CA GLU A 228 -3.48 -5.13 -12.09
C GLU A 228 -3.36 -5.30 -10.56
N SER A 229 -3.07 -4.21 -9.86
CA SER A 229 -3.18 -4.16 -8.40
C SER A 229 -4.65 -4.19 -7.98
N TRP A 230 -4.98 -5.00 -6.98
CA TRP A 230 -6.32 -4.98 -6.34
C TRP A 230 -6.55 -3.73 -5.48
N PHE A 231 -5.50 -2.95 -5.18
CA PHE A 231 -5.52 -1.89 -4.18
C PHE A 231 -5.48 -0.47 -4.77
N HIS A 232 -4.76 -0.28 -5.87
CA HIS A 232 -4.59 1.01 -6.53
C HIS A 232 -4.59 0.89 -8.07
N GLY A 233 -4.86 1.99 -8.77
CA GLY A 233 -4.92 2.00 -10.24
C GLY A 233 -3.53 1.88 -10.89
N PRO A 234 -3.44 1.81 -12.23
CA PRO A 234 -2.16 1.81 -12.93
C PRO A 234 -1.31 3.03 -12.57
N SER A 235 -0.03 2.81 -12.31
CA SER A 235 0.87 3.82 -11.74
C SER A 235 2.28 3.67 -12.28
N HIS A 236 3.05 4.76 -12.33
CA HIS A 236 4.45 4.73 -12.81
C HIS A 236 4.61 4.03 -14.18
N THR A 237 3.61 4.20 -15.04
CA THR A 237 3.51 3.64 -16.38
C THR A 237 4.53 4.22 -17.36
N LYS A 238 5.20 5.30 -16.96
CA LYS A 238 6.26 5.98 -17.73
C LYS A 238 7.68 5.60 -17.29
N ASP A 239 7.83 4.72 -16.30
CA ASP A 239 9.15 4.25 -15.85
C ASP A 239 9.99 3.70 -17.01
N GLY A 240 11.28 4.06 -17.03
CA GLY A 240 12.17 3.85 -18.19
C GLY A 240 12.41 5.10 -19.03
N GLY A 241 11.49 6.07 -18.97
CA GLY A 241 11.67 7.37 -19.62
C GLY A 241 12.52 8.36 -18.82
N GLY A 242 12.74 8.16 -17.52
CA GLY A 242 13.53 9.05 -16.67
C GLY A 242 15.00 9.18 -17.09
N ALA A 243 15.67 10.21 -16.55
CA ALA A 243 17.10 10.38 -16.78
C ALA A 243 17.91 9.19 -16.23
N ILE A 244 18.95 8.79 -16.97
CA ILE A 244 19.89 7.74 -16.56
C ILE A 244 20.88 8.32 -15.56
N THR A 245 21.00 7.67 -14.41
CA THR A 245 21.96 8.03 -13.36
C THR A 245 22.84 6.85 -13.02
N THR A 246 24.14 7.07 -12.87
CA THR A 246 25.11 6.04 -12.44
C THR A 246 25.92 6.60 -11.27
N ALA A 247 25.94 5.91 -10.13
CA ALA A 247 26.65 6.39 -8.92
C ALA A 247 26.31 7.84 -8.51
N GLY A 248 25.06 8.28 -8.74
CA GLY A 248 24.59 9.64 -8.46
C GLY A 248 24.80 10.65 -9.60
N ASP A 249 25.61 10.34 -10.61
CA ASP A 249 25.86 11.21 -11.75
C ASP A 249 24.75 11.05 -12.81
N THR A 250 24.07 12.15 -13.14
CA THR A 250 23.03 12.17 -14.16
C THR A 250 23.63 12.39 -15.54
N THR A 251 23.42 11.43 -16.45
CA THR A 251 24.07 11.39 -17.77
C THR A 251 23.12 11.66 -18.94
N SER A 252 21.81 11.70 -18.68
CA SER A 252 20.79 11.97 -19.69
C SER A 252 19.66 12.87 -19.17
N SER A 253 18.70 13.16 -20.04
CA SER A 253 17.43 13.79 -19.68
C SER A 253 16.29 12.79 -19.92
N PHE A 254 15.06 13.19 -19.60
CA PHE A 254 13.88 12.37 -19.86
C PHE A 254 13.77 12.02 -21.36
N ASP A 255 13.61 10.74 -21.67
CA ASP A 255 13.47 10.16 -23.00
C ASP A 255 12.06 9.56 -23.16
N ALA A 256 11.17 10.32 -23.80
CA ALA A 256 9.80 9.90 -24.06
C ALA A 256 9.71 8.62 -24.92
N SER A 257 10.73 8.29 -25.71
CA SER A 257 10.73 7.07 -26.54
C SER A 257 10.93 5.78 -25.73
N ARG A 258 11.37 5.91 -24.48
CA ARG A 258 11.57 4.80 -23.53
C ARG A 258 10.52 4.76 -22.42
N ALA A 259 9.57 5.70 -22.41
CA ALA A 259 8.55 5.72 -21.37
C ALA A 259 7.78 4.39 -21.34
N GLY A 260 7.74 3.75 -20.17
CA GLY A 260 7.08 2.47 -19.92
C GLY A 260 7.96 1.23 -20.14
N SER A 261 9.20 1.38 -20.61
CA SER A 261 10.11 0.25 -20.79
C SER A 261 10.52 -0.44 -19.49
N LEU A 262 10.33 0.23 -18.34
CA LEU A 262 10.58 -0.32 -16.99
C LEU A 262 9.34 -0.24 -16.09
N ALA A 263 8.13 -0.18 -16.67
CA ALA A 263 6.88 -0.32 -15.92
C ALA A 263 6.71 -1.78 -15.43
N GLY A 264 6.13 -1.98 -14.25
CA GLY A 264 6.09 -3.29 -13.56
C GLY A 264 7.01 -3.34 -12.33
N GLY A 265 7.10 -4.50 -11.69
CA GLY A 265 7.86 -4.68 -10.45
C GLY A 265 7.14 -4.08 -9.26
N TRP A 266 7.80 -4.08 -8.10
CA TRP A 266 7.20 -3.63 -6.84
C TRP A 266 7.79 -2.30 -6.35
N TYR A 267 6.99 -1.52 -5.63
CA TYR A 267 7.49 -0.52 -4.72
C TYR A 267 8.18 -1.16 -3.52
N ASP A 268 9.19 -0.49 -3.01
CA ASP A 268 10.06 -1.01 -1.95
C ASP A 268 9.35 -1.11 -0.59
N CYS A 269 8.81 0.02 -0.11
CA CYS A 269 8.11 0.09 1.17
C CYS A 269 6.85 0.98 1.04
N GLY A 270 6.61 1.89 1.98
CA GLY A 270 5.56 2.88 1.86
C GLY A 270 5.84 4.01 0.88
N ASP A 271 6.99 4.01 0.21
CA ASP A 271 7.37 4.93 -0.87
C ASP A 271 7.06 4.34 -2.25
N HIS A 272 7.42 5.04 -3.33
CA HIS A 272 7.23 4.54 -4.68
C HIS A 272 8.54 4.32 -5.44
N LEU A 273 9.63 4.11 -4.70
CA LEU A 273 10.90 3.69 -5.27
C LEU A 273 10.85 2.21 -5.65
N LYS A 274 11.55 1.87 -6.73
CA LYS A 274 11.92 0.49 -7.03
C LYS A 274 13.38 0.36 -6.63
N GLU A 275 13.64 -0.39 -5.55
CA GLU A 275 14.98 -0.58 -5.01
C GLU A 275 15.49 -2.00 -5.31
N SER A 276 16.70 -2.08 -5.83
CA SER A 276 17.30 -3.32 -6.30
C SER A 276 17.47 -4.39 -5.21
N GLN A 277 17.91 -3.99 -4.01
CA GLN A 277 18.24 -4.91 -2.91
C GLN A 277 17.00 -5.66 -2.41
N THR A 278 15.91 -4.96 -2.12
CA THR A 278 14.69 -5.57 -1.59
C THR A 278 13.85 -6.24 -2.67
N MET A 279 13.82 -5.69 -3.89
CA MET A 279 13.11 -6.32 -4.99
C MET A 279 13.76 -7.65 -5.40
N ALA A 280 15.09 -7.68 -5.52
CA ALA A 280 15.81 -8.92 -5.82
C ALA A 280 15.66 -9.94 -4.70
N TYR A 281 15.79 -9.51 -3.44
CA TYR A 281 15.58 -10.37 -2.29
C TYR A 281 14.15 -10.94 -2.24
N ALA A 282 13.11 -10.12 -2.39
CA ALA A 282 11.74 -10.57 -2.37
C ALA A 282 11.43 -11.53 -3.52
N PHE A 283 11.91 -11.23 -4.73
CA PHE A 283 11.78 -12.12 -5.88
C PHE A 283 12.45 -13.49 -5.64
N MET A 284 13.70 -13.47 -5.16
CA MET A 284 14.44 -14.68 -4.79
C MET A 284 13.68 -15.48 -3.74
N THR A 285 13.16 -14.80 -2.72
CA THR A 285 12.45 -15.41 -1.59
C THR A 285 11.20 -16.13 -2.06
N LEU A 286 10.34 -15.47 -2.86
CA LEU A 286 9.14 -16.08 -3.42
C LEU A 286 9.48 -17.32 -4.26
N ALA A 287 10.50 -17.23 -5.14
CA ALA A 287 10.93 -18.34 -5.97
C ALA A 287 11.44 -19.52 -5.13
N VAL A 288 12.30 -19.27 -4.14
CA VAL A 288 12.81 -20.32 -3.23
C VAL A 288 11.67 -20.97 -2.46
N MET A 289 10.74 -20.19 -1.92
CA MET A 289 9.63 -20.75 -1.14
C MET A 289 8.69 -21.59 -1.99
N HIS A 290 8.41 -21.20 -3.23
CA HIS A 290 7.71 -22.07 -4.18
C HIS A 290 8.44 -23.40 -4.39
N ALA A 291 9.72 -23.35 -4.80
CA ALA A 291 10.46 -24.54 -5.20
C ALA A 291 10.74 -25.51 -4.04
N THR A 292 10.96 -24.98 -2.84
CA THR A 292 11.25 -25.78 -1.64
C THR A 292 9.99 -26.33 -0.97
N ASN A 293 8.83 -25.70 -1.20
CA ASN A 293 7.55 -26.06 -0.61
C ASN A 293 6.40 -26.13 -1.65
N PRO A 294 6.55 -26.85 -2.77
CA PRO A 294 5.61 -26.78 -3.90
C PRO A 294 4.20 -27.30 -3.56
N ALA A 295 4.07 -28.17 -2.55
CA ALA A 295 2.77 -28.65 -2.09
C ALA A 295 2.00 -27.63 -1.22
N LYS A 296 2.67 -26.55 -0.80
CA LYS A 296 2.12 -25.50 0.06
C LYS A 296 1.84 -24.19 -0.70
N ASP A 297 2.28 -24.12 -1.96
CA ASP A 297 1.95 -23.05 -2.89
C ASP A 297 0.82 -23.54 -3.82
N VAL A 298 -0.36 -22.95 -3.65
CA VAL A 298 -1.60 -23.35 -4.29
C VAL A 298 -2.19 -22.11 -4.95
N ASP A 299 -2.97 -22.34 -5.99
CA ASP A 299 -3.67 -21.32 -6.78
C ASP A 299 -4.99 -20.95 -6.08
N HIS A 300 -4.97 -19.93 -5.22
CA HIS A 300 -6.16 -19.42 -4.51
C HIS A 300 -6.66 -18.10 -5.09
N TYR A 301 -5.86 -17.42 -5.91
CA TYR A 301 -6.21 -16.13 -6.50
C TYR A 301 -6.08 -16.14 -8.02
N ASP A 302 -6.83 -15.26 -8.69
CA ASP A 302 -6.42 -14.79 -10.02
C ASP A 302 -5.18 -13.90 -9.88
N TYR A 303 -4.55 -13.58 -11.00
CA TYR A 303 -3.34 -12.79 -11.06
C TYR A 303 -3.40 -11.48 -10.27
N ASN A 304 -4.56 -10.81 -10.18
CA ASN A 304 -4.69 -9.52 -9.49
C ASN A 304 -4.74 -9.62 -7.94
N GLN A 305 -4.83 -10.84 -7.38
CA GLN A 305 -5.01 -11.11 -5.94
C GLN A 305 -6.30 -10.54 -5.31
N GLY A 306 -7.22 -10.06 -6.13
CA GLY A 306 -8.55 -9.56 -5.76
C GLY A 306 -9.69 -10.51 -6.16
N GLU A 307 -9.48 -11.35 -7.18
CA GLU A 307 -10.40 -12.43 -7.58
C GLU A 307 -9.88 -13.77 -7.05
N PHE A 308 -10.77 -14.63 -6.57
CA PHE A 308 -10.42 -15.91 -5.90
C PHE A 308 -11.43 -17.04 -6.21
N VAL A 309 -12.51 -16.73 -6.93
CA VAL A 309 -13.49 -17.70 -7.43
C VAL A 309 -13.01 -18.25 -8.78
N LYS A 310 -12.45 -17.39 -9.63
CA LYS A 310 -11.87 -17.77 -10.92
C LYS A 310 -10.38 -17.49 -10.92
N THR A 311 -9.62 -18.48 -10.49
CA THR A 311 -8.16 -18.41 -10.42
C THR A 311 -7.51 -18.61 -11.79
N ASP A 312 -6.20 -18.37 -11.89
CA ASP A 312 -5.48 -18.36 -13.18
C ASP A 312 -4.79 -19.71 -13.52
N GLY A 313 -4.87 -20.69 -12.62
CA GLY A 313 -4.29 -22.02 -12.79
C GLY A 313 -2.80 -22.10 -12.42
N VAL A 314 -2.21 -21.03 -11.87
CA VAL A 314 -0.81 -20.94 -11.48
C VAL A 314 -0.71 -20.75 -9.96
N PRO A 315 0.11 -21.53 -9.24
CA PRO A 315 0.34 -21.32 -7.81
C PRO A 315 0.66 -19.87 -7.48
N ASP A 316 0.01 -19.30 -6.46
CA ASP A 316 0.00 -17.85 -6.28
C ASP A 316 1.38 -17.26 -5.99
N VAL A 317 2.22 -17.95 -5.21
CA VAL A 317 3.60 -17.49 -4.89
C VAL A 317 4.47 -17.57 -6.13
N LEU A 318 4.35 -18.63 -6.93
CA LEU A 318 5.01 -18.74 -8.24
C LEU A 318 4.55 -17.63 -9.20
N ARG A 319 3.25 -17.34 -9.22
CA ARG A 319 2.65 -16.30 -10.06
C ARG A 319 3.15 -14.91 -9.66
N GLU A 320 3.27 -14.64 -8.37
CA GLU A 320 3.84 -13.39 -7.87
C GLU A 320 5.35 -13.30 -8.16
N ALA A 321 6.10 -14.40 -8.00
CA ALA A 321 7.52 -14.43 -8.39
C ALA A 321 7.71 -14.07 -9.87
N LYS A 322 6.80 -14.50 -10.77
CA LYS A 322 6.81 -14.08 -12.16
C LYS A 322 6.68 -12.56 -12.33
N HIS A 323 5.88 -11.89 -11.51
CA HIS A 323 5.76 -10.43 -11.55
C HIS A 323 7.11 -9.73 -11.35
N GLY A 324 7.92 -10.20 -10.39
CA GLY A 324 9.29 -9.72 -10.17
C GLY A 324 10.21 -10.03 -11.36
N ALA A 325 10.15 -11.25 -11.89
CA ALA A 325 10.93 -11.65 -13.06
C ALA A 325 10.62 -10.80 -14.30
N ASP A 326 9.35 -10.45 -14.54
CA ASP A 326 8.95 -9.59 -15.66
C ASP A 326 9.69 -8.24 -15.62
N PHE A 327 9.91 -7.66 -14.43
CA PHE A 327 10.70 -6.43 -14.28
C PHE A 327 12.17 -6.64 -14.65
N PHE A 328 12.81 -7.70 -14.14
CA PHE A 328 14.22 -7.96 -14.44
C PHE A 328 14.47 -8.32 -15.92
N LEU A 329 13.53 -9.03 -16.56
CA LEU A 329 13.60 -9.29 -18.01
C LEU A 329 13.44 -8.01 -18.82
N LYS A 330 12.52 -7.11 -18.43
CA LYS A 330 12.42 -5.77 -19.04
C LYS A 330 13.69 -4.95 -18.85
N ALA A 331 14.33 -5.02 -17.68
CA ALA A 331 15.62 -4.37 -17.45
C ALA A 331 16.71 -4.94 -18.37
N TYR A 332 16.72 -6.25 -18.61
CA TYR A 332 17.64 -6.90 -19.55
C TYR A 332 17.39 -6.47 -21.01
N GLU A 333 16.12 -6.36 -21.41
CA GLU A 333 15.74 -5.84 -22.73
C GLU A 333 16.10 -4.37 -22.89
N PHE A 334 15.85 -3.53 -21.88
CA PHE A 334 16.25 -2.13 -21.84
C PHE A 334 17.75 -1.97 -22.06
N ALA A 335 18.54 -2.85 -21.44
CA ALA A 335 19.99 -2.92 -21.57
C ALA A 335 20.48 -3.60 -22.86
N LYS A 336 19.57 -3.95 -23.78
CA LYS A 336 19.88 -4.62 -25.06
C LYS A 336 20.70 -5.90 -24.86
N GLY A 337 20.42 -6.60 -23.76
CA GLY A 337 21.05 -7.87 -23.40
C GLY A 337 22.40 -7.77 -22.69
N VAL A 338 22.83 -6.57 -22.27
CA VAL A 338 24.08 -6.35 -21.53
C VAL A 338 23.78 -6.23 -20.04
N VAL A 339 24.22 -7.20 -19.23
CA VAL A 339 23.94 -7.22 -17.78
C VAL A 339 24.47 -5.97 -17.07
N ASP A 340 25.68 -5.51 -17.40
CA ASP A 340 26.28 -4.31 -16.77
C ASP A 340 25.48 -3.01 -17.00
N ASP A 341 24.63 -2.96 -18.02
CA ASP A 341 23.78 -1.82 -18.36
C ASP A 341 22.33 -1.98 -17.88
N MET A 342 21.99 -3.03 -17.11
CA MET A 342 20.64 -3.24 -16.57
C MET A 342 20.30 -2.26 -15.43
N PRO A 343 19.19 -1.51 -15.55
CA PRO A 343 18.66 -0.73 -14.44
C PRO A 343 17.74 -1.58 -13.58
N VAL A 344 18.19 -1.89 -12.37
CA VAL A 344 17.42 -2.66 -11.38
C VAL A 344 16.78 -1.80 -10.30
N SER A 345 16.95 -0.48 -10.43
CA SER A 345 16.31 0.51 -9.57
C SER A 345 15.75 1.67 -10.37
N VAL A 346 14.60 2.19 -9.93
CA VAL A 346 13.90 3.30 -10.56
C VAL A 346 13.38 4.26 -9.50
N GLY A 347 13.49 5.57 -9.76
CA GLY A 347 13.09 6.61 -8.82
C GLY A 347 14.28 7.36 -8.25
N ASN A 348 14.08 8.65 -7.98
CA ASN A 348 15.02 9.47 -7.23
C ASN A 348 14.62 9.50 -5.76
N PHE A 349 15.49 9.00 -4.88
CA PHE A 349 15.21 8.83 -3.45
C PHE A 349 14.65 10.10 -2.79
N GLY A 350 15.28 11.25 -3.00
CA GLY A 350 14.82 12.51 -2.43
C GLY A 350 13.48 12.96 -3.02
N ALA A 351 13.38 13.05 -4.35
CA ALA A 351 12.20 13.60 -5.00
C ALA A 351 10.93 12.77 -4.75
N ASP A 352 11.04 11.44 -4.71
CA ASP A 352 9.93 10.55 -4.39
C ASP A 352 9.43 10.78 -2.95
N HIS A 353 10.36 10.87 -2.00
CA HIS A 353 10.03 11.01 -0.58
C HIS A 353 9.42 12.37 -0.21
N TYR A 354 9.61 13.39 -1.04
CA TYR A 354 8.95 14.70 -0.90
C TYR A 354 7.50 14.72 -1.36
N TRP A 355 6.95 13.60 -1.82
CA TRP A 355 5.55 13.49 -2.18
C TRP A 355 4.87 12.35 -1.41
N TRP A 356 3.67 12.63 -0.94
CA TRP A 356 2.81 11.66 -0.26
C TRP A 356 1.42 11.71 -0.86
N GLY A 357 1.04 10.62 -1.49
CA GLY A 357 -0.23 10.44 -2.18
C GLY A 357 -0.28 9.07 -2.83
N ARG A 358 -1.36 8.75 -3.56
CA ARG A 358 -1.53 7.44 -4.20
C ARG A 358 -0.75 7.30 -5.52
N PRO A 359 -0.03 6.19 -5.75
CA PRO A 359 0.98 6.08 -6.82
C PRO A 359 0.45 6.38 -8.24
N GLU A 360 -0.82 6.09 -8.53
CA GLU A 360 -1.48 6.37 -9.81
C GLU A 360 -1.54 7.86 -10.16
N VAL A 361 -1.52 8.74 -9.15
CA VAL A 361 -1.51 10.19 -9.34
C VAL A 361 -0.11 10.70 -9.68
N GLN A 362 0.94 10.06 -9.17
CA GLN A 362 2.32 10.53 -9.29
C GLN A 362 2.79 10.58 -10.76
N ASP A 363 2.23 9.71 -11.62
CA ASP A 363 2.48 9.68 -13.06
C ASP A 363 2.11 10.96 -13.81
N TYR A 364 1.30 11.80 -13.18
CA TYR A 364 0.82 13.06 -13.74
C TYR A 364 1.44 14.29 -13.05
N VAL A 365 2.21 14.07 -11.98
CA VAL A 365 2.94 15.14 -11.27
C VAL A 365 4.04 15.71 -12.17
N ASN A 366 3.90 16.98 -12.55
CA ASN A 366 4.88 17.72 -13.37
C ASN A 366 5.77 18.67 -12.53
N ALA A 367 5.53 18.75 -11.23
CA ALA A 367 6.32 19.57 -10.32
C ALA A 367 7.67 18.91 -10.03
N LYS A 368 8.69 19.75 -9.81
CA LYS A 368 10.01 19.27 -9.37
C LYS A 368 9.98 18.87 -7.90
N HIS A 369 10.89 17.98 -7.53
CA HIS A 369 11.06 17.38 -6.21
C HIS A 369 9.80 16.70 -5.69
N ARG A 370 9.08 15.99 -6.56
CA ARG A 370 7.85 15.25 -6.21
C ARG A 370 7.78 13.85 -6.81
N GLY A 371 8.84 13.40 -7.50
CA GLY A 371 8.96 12.02 -7.97
C GLY A 371 8.07 11.69 -9.17
N GLY A 372 7.57 12.70 -9.89
CA GLY A 372 6.86 12.50 -11.15
C GLY A 372 7.77 11.96 -12.27
N PRO A 373 7.24 11.67 -13.47
CA PRO A 373 7.95 10.90 -14.50
C PRO A 373 9.34 11.40 -14.88
N THR A 374 9.56 12.72 -14.87
CA THR A 374 10.86 13.32 -15.19
C THR A 374 11.92 13.13 -14.09
N GLU A 375 11.50 12.80 -12.88
CA GLU A 375 12.34 12.61 -11.69
C GLU A 375 12.43 11.15 -11.26
N ARG A 376 11.76 10.25 -11.99
CA ARG A 376 11.90 8.80 -11.81
C ARG A 376 13.12 8.28 -12.54
N THR A 377 14.28 8.61 -12.00
CA THR A 377 15.59 8.29 -12.58
C THR A 377 15.76 6.78 -12.78
N VAL A 378 16.35 6.42 -13.92
CA VAL A 378 16.75 5.05 -14.26
C VAL A 378 18.16 4.85 -13.71
N ARG A 379 18.30 4.04 -12.65
CA ARG A 379 19.57 3.92 -11.91
C ARG A 379 20.39 2.71 -12.39
N LEU A 380 21.60 2.99 -12.86
CA LEU A 380 22.61 2.01 -13.24
C LEU A 380 23.70 1.92 -12.18
N GLY A 381 24.51 0.85 -12.24
CA GLY A 381 25.62 0.64 -11.32
C GLY A 381 25.21 0.09 -9.95
N GLU A 382 24.00 -0.48 -9.86
CA GLU A 382 23.45 -1.08 -8.63
C GLU A 382 23.39 -2.62 -8.68
N LEU A 383 24.15 -3.24 -9.59
CA LEU A 383 24.30 -4.69 -9.75
C LEU A 383 25.66 -5.15 -9.20
N GLY A 384 25.73 -5.36 -7.88
CA GLY A 384 26.81 -6.14 -7.27
C GLY A 384 26.60 -7.65 -7.47
N SER A 385 27.56 -8.46 -7.03
CA SER A 385 27.38 -9.91 -6.88
C SER A 385 26.23 -10.25 -5.94
N THR A 386 25.89 -9.36 -4.99
CA THR A 386 24.72 -9.51 -4.12
C THR A 386 23.41 -9.61 -4.91
N VAL A 387 22.96 -8.48 -5.46
CA VAL A 387 21.70 -8.34 -6.20
C VAL A 387 21.69 -9.26 -7.43
N SER A 388 22.82 -9.35 -8.13
CA SER A 388 22.90 -10.16 -9.36
C SER A 388 22.68 -11.65 -9.10
N ALA A 389 23.18 -12.17 -7.97
CA ALA A 389 23.02 -13.56 -7.60
C ALA A 389 21.59 -13.88 -7.15
N GLU A 390 20.93 -12.97 -6.43
CA GLU A 390 19.51 -13.13 -6.06
C GLU A 390 18.60 -13.16 -7.29
N ILE A 391 18.83 -12.24 -8.24
CA ILE A 391 18.11 -12.25 -9.53
C ILE A 391 18.39 -13.54 -10.30
N ALA A 392 19.65 -13.99 -10.35
CA ALA A 392 20.01 -15.24 -11.01
C ALA A 392 19.32 -16.44 -10.37
N ALA A 393 19.28 -16.52 -9.04
CA ALA A 393 18.63 -17.59 -8.30
C ALA A 393 17.12 -17.64 -8.59
N GLY A 394 16.44 -16.50 -8.46
CA GLY A 394 15.01 -16.40 -8.72
C GLY A 394 14.66 -16.74 -10.18
N LEU A 395 15.41 -16.21 -11.16
CA LEU A 395 15.19 -16.51 -12.58
C LEU A 395 15.49 -17.97 -12.93
N ALA A 396 16.49 -18.59 -12.31
CA ALA A 396 16.81 -20.00 -12.53
C ALA A 396 15.65 -20.90 -12.06
N ILE A 397 15.19 -20.71 -10.82
CA ILE A 397 14.08 -21.45 -10.25
C ILE A 397 12.81 -21.24 -11.08
N LEU A 398 12.44 -19.99 -11.33
CA LEU A 398 11.26 -19.66 -12.11
C LEU A 398 11.35 -20.22 -13.54
N GLY A 399 12.53 -20.15 -14.16
CA GLY A 399 12.79 -20.71 -15.48
C GLY A 399 12.62 -22.23 -15.56
N LYS A 400 12.76 -22.96 -14.45
CA LYS A 400 12.42 -24.38 -14.39
C LYS A 400 10.94 -24.60 -14.09
N ASP A 401 10.43 -24.00 -13.02
CA ASP A 401 9.12 -24.34 -12.47
C ASP A 401 7.96 -23.72 -13.25
N TYR A 402 8.20 -22.60 -13.95
CA TYR A 402 7.20 -21.93 -14.79
C TYR A 402 7.11 -22.50 -16.21
N ALA A 403 8.05 -23.38 -16.62
CA ALA A 403 8.12 -23.90 -17.99
C ALA A 403 6.86 -24.66 -18.44
N LYS A 404 6.10 -25.23 -17.48
CA LYS A 404 4.81 -25.90 -17.74
C LYS A 404 3.67 -24.93 -18.08
N TYR A 405 3.78 -23.66 -17.69
CA TYR A 405 2.76 -22.63 -17.92
C TYR A 405 3.12 -21.74 -19.11
N ASP A 406 4.38 -21.31 -19.20
CA ASP A 406 4.91 -20.57 -20.34
C ASP A 406 6.38 -20.91 -20.56
N LYS A 407 6.62 -21.83 -21.50
CA LYS A 407 7.97 -22.29 -21.83
C LYS A 407 8.85 -21.17 -22.41
N LYS A 408 8.31 -20.26 -23.22
CA LYS A 408 9.11 -19.22 -23.89
C LYS A 408 9.61 -18.19 -22.88
N PHE A 409 8.74 -17.79 -21.95
CA PHE A 409 9.10 -16.97 -20.82
C PHE A 409 10.16 -17.67 -19.97
N ALA A 410 9.90 -18.92 -19.59
CA ALA A 410 10.81 -19.73 -18.78
C ALA A 410 12.21 -19.90 -19.40
N ASP A 411 12.29 -20.17 -20.71
CA ASP A 411 13.56 -20.24 -21.45
C ASP A 411 14.31 -18.90 -21.40
N SER A 412 13.59 -17.77 -21.45
CA SER A 412 14.17 -16.43 -21.33
C SER A 412 14.72 -16.19 -19.92
N CYS A 413 14.01 -16.62 -18.86
CA CYS A 413 14.50 -16.58 -17.49
C CYS A 413 15.82 -17.34 -17.34
N LEU A 414 15.92 -18.58 -17.86
CA LEU A 414 17.13 -19.38 -17.75
C LEU A 414 18.32 -18.72 -18.47
N VAL A 415 18.12 -18.20 -19.69
CA VAL A 415 19.18 -17.49 -20.43
C VAL A 415 19.71 -16.30 -19.65
N VAL A 416 18.82 -15.52 -19.03
CA VAL A 416 19.23 -14.34 -18.24
C VAL A 416 19.86 -14.77 -16.91
N ALA A 417 19.34 -15.81 -16.25
CA ALA A 417 19.89 -16.35 -15.01
C ALA A 417 21.37 -16.76 -15.16
N GLU A 418 21.72 -17.50 -16.22
CA GLU A 418 23.09 -17.93 -16.46
C GLU A 418 24.04 -16.75 -16.72
N LYS A 419 23.57 -15.72 -17.45
CA LYS A 419 24.35 -14.50 -17.70
C LYS A 419 24.54 -13.67 -16.45
N MET A 420 23.49 -13.52 -15.65
CA MET A 420 23.52 -12.81 -14.36
C MET A 420 24.49 -13.48 -13.39
N TYR A 421 24.45 -14.82 -13.28
CA TYR A 421 25.38 -15.57 -12.44
C TYR A 421 26.83 -15.44 -12.90
N GLY A 422 27.10 -15.57 -14.21
CA GLY A 422 28.44 -15.37 -14.76
C GLY A 422 29.00 -13.98 -14.46
N PHE A 423 28.15 -12.94 -14.61
CA PHE A 423 28.49 -11.57 -14.25
C PHE A 423 28.76 -11.40 -12.74
N ALA A 424 27.90 -11.98 -11.89
CA ALA A 424 28.05 -11.94 -10.44
C ALA A 424 29.32 -12.65 -9.97
N LYS A 425 29.66 -13.79 -10.57
CA LYS A 425 30.88 -14.55 -10.30
C LYS A 425 32.13 -13.78 -10.71
N ASP A 426 32.11 -13.16 -11.89
CA ASP A 426 33.20 -12.29 -12.36
C ASP A 426 33.48 -11.14 -11.37
N LEU A 427 32.43 -10.44 -10.90
CA LEU A 427 32.53 -9.39 -9.88
C LEU A 427 33.09 -9.93 -8.55
N ALA A 428 32.61 -11.09 -8.10
CA ALA A 428 33.08 -11.74 -6.88
C ALA A 428 34.55 -12.13 -6.94
N GLN A 429 35.07 -12.41 -8.14
CA GLN A 429 36.48 -12.70 -8.41
C GLN A 429 37.33 -11.44 -8.66
N GLY A 430 36.75 -10.25 -8.52
CA GLY A 430 37.45 -8.97 -8.57
C GLY A 430 37.52 -8.33 -9.97
N LYS A 431 36.77 -8.84 -10.96
CA LYS A 431 36.64 -8.15 -12.26
C LYS A 431 35.74 -6.94 -12.12
N ALA A 432 36.21 -5.78 -12.52
CA ALA A 432 35.41 -4.57 -12.63
C ALA A 432 34.81 -4.44 -14.04
N PHE A 433 33.54 -4.04 -14.10
CA PHE A 433 32.85 -3.65 -15.34
C PHE A 433 32.73 -2.13 -15.44
N LYS A 434 32.01 -1.63 -16.46
CA LYS A 434 31.94 -0.20 -16.73
C LYS A 434 31.08 0.51 -15.68
N ASN A 435 29.89 -0.02 -15.39
CA ASN A 435 28.98 0.61 -14.42
C ASN A 435 29.07 -0.03 -13.04
N ASN A 436 29.38 -1.34 -12.98
CA ASN A 436 29.47 -2.10 -11.73
C ASN A 436 30.90 -2.57 -11.48
N THR A 437 31.53 -2.09 -10.42
CA THR A 437 32.96 -2.29 -10.17
C THR A 437 33.28 -3.09 -8.92
N SER A 438 32.26 -3.51 -8.15
CA SER A 438 32.41 -4.17 -6.86
C SER A 438 31.38 -5.29 -6.68
N ALA A 439 31.77 -6.37 -5.99
CA ALA A 439 30.89 -7.47 -5.60
C ALA A 439 29.79 -7.02 -4.62
N ILE A 440 30.06 -5.98 -3.82
CA ILE A 440 29.11 -5.38 -2.89
C ILE A 440 28.83 -3.95 -3.34
N VAL A 441 27.55 -3.63 -3.50
CA VAL A 441 27.07 -2.30 -3.89
C VAL A 441 25.98 -1.87 -2.91
N ASN A 442 26.03 -0.61 -2.49
CA ASN A 442 25.00 0.02 -1.67
C ASN A 442 24.17 0.99 -2.53
N THR A 443 22.89 1.15 -2.19
CA THR A 443 22.02 2.19 -2.75
C THR A 443 21.82 3.33 -1.74
N ALA A 444 21.11 4.38 -2.15
CA ALA A 444 20.75 5.47 -1.24
C ALA A 444 19.85 4.99 -0.08
N ALA A 445 18.94 4.04 -0.37
CA ALA A 445 18.02 3.46 0.62
C ALA A 445 18.67 2.32 1.42
N TYR A 446 19.48 1.49 0.75
CA TYR A 446 20.01 0.25 1.32
C TYR A 446 21.53 0.27 1.35
N ASN A 447 22.08 0.50 2.55
CA ASN A 447 23.50 0.48 2.82
C ASN A 447 23.79 -0.27 4.11
N GLY A 448 24.98 -0.86 4.21
CA GLY A 448 25.42 -1.54 5.43
C GLY A 448 26.24 -2.78 5.15
N SER A 449 26.50 -3.55 6.21
CA SER A 449 27.19 -4.84 6.11
C SER A 449 26.28 -5.85 5.43
N THR A 450 26.71 -6.34 4.27
CA THR A 450 26.05 -7.40 3.49
C THR A 450 27.13 -8.35 2.97
N SER A 451 26.74 -9.60 2.69
CA SER A 451 27.60 -10.59 2.03
C SER A 451 27.06 -10.89 0.64
N TYR A 452 27.95 -11.20 -0.30
CA TYR A 452 27.57 -11.75 -1.59
C TYR A 452 27.70 -13.28 -1.64
N ILE A 453 28.45 -13.89 -0.72
CA ILE A 453 28.81 -15.31 -0.79
C ILE A 453 27.59 -16.20 -0.58
N ASP A 454 26.73 -15.86 0.38
CA ASP A 454 25.44 -16.50 0.63
C ASP A 454 24.51 -16.46 -0.58
N LYS A 455 24.44 -15.29 -1.24
CA LYS A 455 23.61 -15.09 -2.43
C LYS A 455 24.18 -15.87 -3.63
N MET A 456 25.51 -15.88 -3.81
CA MET A 456 26.19 -16.69 -4.83
C MET A 456 26.00 -18.20 -4.61
N ALA A 457 26.05 -18.65 -3.34
CA ALA A 457 25.79 -20.04 -2.97
C ALA A 457 24.35 -20.45 -3.30
N LEU A 458 23.38 -19.59 -2.99
CA LEU A 458 22.00 -19.83 -3.38
C LEU A 458 21.83 -19.85 -4.91
N ALA A 459 22.50 -18.96 -5.64
CA ALA A 459 22.42 -18.91 -7.09
C ALA A 459 23.01 -20.17 -7.76
N SER A 460 24.10 -20.74 -7.25
CA SER A 460 24.64 -22.00 -7.76
C SER A 460 23.70 -23.18 -7.47
N VAL A 461 23.07 -23.23 -6.29
CA VAL A 461 22.02 -24.21 -5.96
C VAL A 461 20.84 -24.10 -6.93
N ALA A 462 20.33 -22.89 -7.14
CA ALA A 462 19.21 -22.62 -8.01
C ALA A 462 19.50 -23.00 -9.48
N LEU A 463 20.70 -22.70 -9.98
CA LEU A 463 21.12 -23.05 -11.33
C LEU A 463 21.38 -24.54 -11.51
N LEU A 464 21.93 -25.22 -10.50
CA LEU A 464 22.05 -26.67 -10.50
C LEU A 464 20.67 -27.34 -10.52
N TYR A 465 19.75 -26.87 -9.68
CA TYR A 465 18.35 -27.31 -9.69
C TYR A 465 17.71 -27.09 -11.06
N ALA A 466 17.90 -25.92 -11.67
CA ALA A 466 17.25 -25.55 -12.92
C ALA A 466 17.80 -26.28 -14.16
N THR A 467 19.11 -26.54 -14.20
CA THR A 467 19.81 -26.93 -15.44
C THR A 467 20.51 -28.29 -15.38
N SER A 468 20.71 -28.84 -14.18
CA SER A 468 21.50 -30.06 -13.94
C SER A 468 22.96 -29.98 -14.45
N LYS A 469 23.46 -28.77 -14.76
CA LYS A 469 24.86 -28.57 -15.21
C LYS A 469 25.81 -28.73 -14.03
N LYS A 470 26.77 -29.64 -14.18
CA LYS A 470 27.70 -30.05 -13.11
C LYS A 470 28.64 -28.95 -12.66
N ASP A 471 28.97 -27.99 -13.53
CA ASP A 471 29.76 -26.81 -13.18
C ASP A 471 29.15 -26.04 -11.99
N TYR A 472 27.82 -26.04 -11.85
CA TYR A 472 27.16 -25.42 -10.70
C TYR A 472 27.28 -26.25 -9.43
N ALA A 473 27.34 -27.59 -9.51
CA ALA A 473 27.67 -28.42 -8.36
C ALA A 473 29.13 -28.19 -7.92
N ASP A 474 30.03 -27.96 -8.88
CA ASP A 474 31.43 -27.64 -8.61
C ASP A 474 31.57 -26.27 -7.93
N ASP A 475 30.87 -25.25 -8.42
CA ASP A 475 30.77 -23.94 -7.78
C ASP A 475 30.04 -23.97 -6.44
N MET A 476 29.15 -24.95 -6.20
CA MET A 476 28.39 -25.09 -4.97
C MET A 476 29.28 -25.62 -3.83
N ILE A 477 29.94 -26.76 -4.02
CA ILE A 477 30.67 -27.46 -2.93
C ILE A 477 32.07 -28.00 -3.26
N ARG A 478 32.59 -27.88 -4.49
CA ARG A 478 33.88 -28.54 -4.86
C ARG A 478 35.04 -27.60 -5.17
N THR A 479 34.79 -26.43 -5.71
CA THR A 479 35.88 -25.53 -6.15
C THR A 479 36.61 -24.92 -4.96
N THR A 480 37.90 -25.17 -4.81
CA THR A 480 38.69 -24.76 -3.63
C THR A 480 39.34 -23.38 -3.73
N GLU A 481 39.27 -22.73 -4.90
CA GLU A 481 39.85 -21.40 -5.17
C GLU A 481 38.86 -20.50 -5.93
N LEU A 482 37.61 -20.48 -5.48
CA LEU A 482 36.51 -19.80 -6.18
C LEU A 482 36.56 -18.27 -5.99
N PHE A 483 37.04 -17.80 -4.85
CA PHE A 483 37.25 -16.39 -4.53
C PHE A 483 38.40 -16.22 -3.54
N LYS A 484 38.93 -15.01 -3.43
CA LYS A 484 40.04 -14.70 -2.52
C LYS A 484 39.58 -14.79 -1.06
N GLY A 485 40.33 -15.54 -0.23
CA GLY A 485 40.04 -15.69 1.20
C GLY A 485 39.31 -16.98 1.56
N GLN A 486 38.85 -17.74 0.56
CA GLN A 486 38.25 -19.05 0.75
C GLN A 486 39.16 -20.00 1.54
N ARG A 487 38.58 -20.73 2.49
CA ARG A 487 39.31 -21.63 3.38
C ARG A 487 38.63 -22.99 3.42
N ILE A 488 39.39 -24.06 3.15
CA ILE A 488 38.91 -25.45 3.19
C ILE A 488 39.57 -26.18 4.36
N ILE A 489 38.74 -26.75 5.24
CA ILE A 489 39.16 -27.63 6.33
C ILE A 489 38.18 -28.78 6.44
N ASP A 490 38.63 -29.92 6.96
CA ASP A 490 37.77 -31.09 7.18
C ASP A 490 37.04 -30.98 8.53
N GLY A 491 35.80 -31.43 8.58
CA GLY A 491 35.01 -31.58 9.80
C GLY A 491 33.54 -31.21 9.61
N ALA A 492 32.69 -31.60 10.56
CA ALA A 492 31.25 -31.35 10.48
C ALA A 492 30.92 -29.85 10.59
N GLY A 493 30.37 -29.27 9.52
CA GLY A 493 30.15 -27.84 9.37
C GLY A 493 31.21 -27.13 8.53
N PHE A 494 32.05 -27.88 7.81
CA PHE A 494 33.06 -27.33 6.94
C PHE A 494 32.96 -27.94 5.54
N PHE A 495 32.38 -27.17 4.63
CA PHE A 495 32.19 -27.59 3.25
C PHE A 495 33.55 -27.78 2.53
N GLY A 496 33.63 -28.81 1.69
CA GLY A 496 34.85 -29.15 0.94
C GLY A 496 35.27 -28.16 -0.16
N GLY A 497 34.46 -27.13 -0.44
CA GLY A 497 34.71 -26.18 -1.51
C GLY A 497 33.47 -25.35 -1.87
N GLY A 498 33.56 -24.66 -3.01
CA GLY A 498 32.48 -23.89 -3.60
C GLY A 498 32.03 -22.69 -2.75
N TRP A 499 30.92 -22.06 -3.10
CA TRP A 499 30.41 -20.90 -2.37
C TRP A 499 30.00 -21.22 -0.94
N PHE A 500 29.74 -22.48 -0.59
CA PHE A 500 29.42 -22.89 0.78
C PHE A 500 30.65 -22.94 1.70
N ALA A 501 31.86 -23.10 1.15
CA ALA A 501 33.10 -22.98 1.92
C ALA A 501 33.56 -21.51 1.96
N THR A 502 33.15 -20.76 2.98
CA THR A 502 33.48 -19.34 3.12
C THR A 502 34.90 -19.12 3.68
N GLU A 503 35.25 -17.88 4.04
CA GLU A 503 36.49 -17.58 4.79
C GLU A 503 36.54 -18.31 6.16
N ASN A 504 35.38 -18.70 6.68
CA ASN A 504 35.22 -19.49 7.91
C ASN A 504 34.99 -20.98 7.64
N SER A 505 35.19 -21.44 6.40
CA SER A 505 35.03 -22.83 5.94
C SER A 505 33.60 -23.39 5.94
N GLY A 506 32.63 -22.72 6.54
CA GLY A 506 31.20 -23.01 6.41
C GLY A 506 30.41 -21.78 5.98
N MET A 507 29.14 -21.95 5.61
CA MET A 507 28.15 -20.91 5.32
C MET A 507 27.66 -20.26 6.62
N LEU A 508 28.61 -19.64 7.32
CA LEU A 508 28.44 -19.08 8.65
C LEU A 508 28.30 -17.57 8.59
N LYS A 509 27.34 -17.04 9.35
CA LYS A 509 27.13 -15.60 9.52
C LYS A 509 27.63 -15.11 10.88
N SER A 510 27.62 -13.79 11.06
CA SER A 510 27.73 -13.16 12.37
C SER A 510 26.32 -13.04 13.00
N PRO A 511 26.16 -12.45 14.20
CA PRO A 511 24.85 -12.13 14.79
C PRO A 511 24.03 -11.14 13.95
N MET A 512 23.58 -11.60 12.78
CA MET A 512 22.80 -10.89 11.79
C MET A 512 21.54 -11.68 11.50
N ASN A 513 20.38 -11.03 11.53
CA ASN A 513 19.12 -11.70 11.23
C ASN A 513 18.98 -11.93 9.72
N THR A 514 18.25 -12.96 9.31
CA THR A 514 17.84 -13.11 7.91
C THR A 514 17.00 -11.90 7.48
N SER A 515 17.42 -11.25 6.39
CA SER A 515 16.81 -10.04 5.81
C SER A 515 17.39 -9.80 4.41
N TRP A 516 17.03 -8.70 3.74
CA TRP A 516 17.63 -8.28 2.45
C TRP A 516 19.17 -8.30 2.44
N ALA A 517 19.83 -8.03 3.58
CA ALA A 517 21.29 -8.01 3.67
C ALA A 517 21.90 -9.42 3.83
N ASN A 518 21.10 -10.41 4.23
CA ASN A 518 21.57 -11.69 4.74
C ASN A 518 20.64 -12.86 4.38
N ALA A 519 21.08 -13.69 3.42
CA ALA A 519 20.35 -14.81 2.83
C ALA A 519 20.96 -16.19 3.15
N HIS A 520 21.91 -16.30 4.10
CA HIS A 520 22.57 -17.56 4.48
C HIS A 520 21.57 -18.69 4.75
N SER A 521 20.49 -18.39 5.48
CA SER A 521 19.46 -19.37 5.84
C SER A 521 18.64 -19.82 4.63
N TYR A 522 18.41 -18.96 3.64
CA TYR A 522 17.79 -19.37 2.37
C TYR A 522 18.73 -20.24 1.55
N ALA A 523 20.03 -19.92 1.51
CA ALA A 523 21.03 -20.74 0.80
C ALA A 523 21.11 -22.16 1.37
N LEU A 524 21.21 -22.29 2.70
CA LEU A 524 21.24 -23.58 3.40
C LEU A 524 19.92 -24.35 3.23
N TYR A 525 18.77 -23.67 3.39
CA TYR A 525 17.47 -24.30 3.23
C TYR A 525 17.25 -24.80 1.79
N ALA A 526 17.59 -23.99 0.78
CA ALA A 526 17.49 -24.38 -0.62
C ALA A 526 18.46 -25.51 -0.98
N LEU A 527 19.70 -25.47 -0.49
CA LEU A 527 20.68 -26.55 -0.68
C LEU A 527 20.10 -27.88 -0.24
N TYR A 528 19.58 -27.95 0.99
CA TYR A 528 19.00 -29.18 1.49
C TYR A 528 17.76 -29.59 0.69
N LYS A 529 16.75 -28.72 0.58
CA LYS A 529 15.43 -29.08 0.02
C LYS A 529 15.47 -29.36 -1.48
N LEU A 530 16.27 -28.63 -2.26
CA LEU A 530 16.28 -28.75 -3.71
C LEU A 530 17.30 -29.78 -4.22
N ILE A 531 18.44 -29.93 -3.54
CA ILE A 531 19.56 -30.75 -4.02
C ILE A 531 19.76 -32.02 -3.19
N LEU A 532 19.79 -31.91 -1.85
CA LEU A 532 20.28 -33.00 -1.00
C LEU A 532 19.19 -33.95 -0.47
N ALA A 533 17.96 -33.46 -0.28
CA ALA A 533 16.87 -34.22 0.33
C ALA A 533 16.55 -35.49 -0.47
N ASP A 534 16.49 -35.41 -1.79
CA ASP A 534 16.26 -36.56 -2.68
C ASP A 534 17.59 -37.20 -3.11
N LYS A 535 17.90 -38.36 -2.51
CA LYS A 535 19.09 -39.16 -2.85
C LYS A 535 19.23 -39.45 -4.34
N THR A 536 18.12 -39.80 -4.98
CA THR A 536 18.14 -40.22 -6.38
C THR A 536 18.46 -39.03 -7.27
N LYS A 537 17.83 -37.87 -7.05
CA LYS A 537 18.15 -36.66 -7.82
C LYS A 537 19.59 -36.19 -7.57
N ALA A 538 20.02 -36.13 -6.32
CA ALA A 538 21.39 -35.73 -5.96
C ALA A 538 22.44 -36.54 -6.74
N THR A 539 22.28 -37.86 -6.77
CA THR A 539 23.28 -38.77 -7.35
C THR A 539 23.18 -38.96 -8.86
N SER A 540 21.99 -38.84 -9.44
CA SER A 540 21.77 -39.08 -10.87
C SER A 540 21.62 -37.82 -11.72
N GLU A 541 21.01 -36.76 -11.18
CA GLU A 541 20.72 -35.51 -11.90
C GLU A 541 21.77 -34.44 -11.58
N TYR A 542 22.09 -34.25 -10.29
CA TYR A 542 22.99 -33.18 -9.83
C TYR A 542 24.46 -33.62 -9.75
N GLY A 543 24.73 -34.91 -9.95
CA GLY A 543 26.09 -35.43 -10.10
C GLY A 543 26.91 -35.44 -8.81
N LEU A 544 26.26 -35.53 -7.65
CA LEU A 544 26.93 -35.77 -6.36
C LEU A 544 27.16 -37.27 -6.16
N THR A 545 28.24 -37.65 -5.48
CA THR A 545 28.32 -38.99 -4.89
C THR A 545 27.45 -39.05 -3.64
N GLU A 546 27.10 -40.26 -3.18
CA GLU A 546 26.37 -40.39 -1.90
C GLU A 546 27.19 -39.85 -0.73
N ASP A 547 28.51 -40.05 -0.73
CA ASP A 547 29.39 -39.55 0.33
C ASP A 547 29.41 -38.01 0.33
N GLU A 548 29.53 -37.38 -0.84
CA GLU A 548 29.43 -35.91 -0.98
C GLU A 548 28.06 -35.40 -0.50
N ARG A 549 26.97 -36.10 -0.84
CA ARG A 549 25.62 -35.74 -0.39
C ARG A 549 25.51 -35.81 1.13
N LEU A 550 25.96 -36.90 1.75
CA LEU A 550 25.86 -37.08 3.20
C LEU A 550 26.74 -36.08 3.96
N ALA A 551 27.95 -35.79 3.47
CA ALA A 551 28.80 -34.73 4.00
C ALA A 551 28.13 -33.35 3.90
N ALA A 552 27.58 -33.01 2.73
CA ALA A 552 26.90 -31.73 2.55
C ALA A 552 25.62 -31.58 3.41
N ILE A 553 24.91 -32.68 3.71
CA ILE A 553 23.78 -32.65 4.65
C ILE A 553 24.27 -32.35 6.08
N GLU A 554 25.36 -32.99 6.51
CA GLU A 554 25.97 -32.75 7.81
C GLU A 554 26.47 -31.30 7.96
N ASP A 555 27.20 -30.81 6.96
CA ASP A 555 27.70 -29.43 6.96
C ASP A 555 26.57 -28.41 6.95
N CYS A 556 25.55 -28.64 6.10
CA CYS A 556 24.37 -27.79 6.05
C CYS A 556 23.66 -27.73 7.42
N LEU A 557 23.48 -28.87 8.09
CA LEU A 557 22.82 -28.92 9.39
C LEU A 557 23.66 -28.25 10.48
N ALA A 558 24.98 -28.49 10.51
CA ALA A 558 25.89 -27.86 11.47
C ALA A 558 25.91 -26.34 11.32
N ASP A 559 25.92 -25.83 10.10
CA ASP A 559 25.90 -24.39 9.82
C ASP A 559 24.57 -23.75 10.21
N MET A 560 23.44 -24.40 9.95
CA MET A 560 22.13 -23.92 10.42
C MET A 560 22.11 -23.82 11.96
N ILE A 561 22.68 -24.80 12.67
CA ILE A 561 22.77 -24.80 14.14
C ILE A 561 23.67 -23.66 14.64
N ALA A 562 24.86 -23.50 14.05
CA ALA A 562 25.78 -22.44 14.43
C ALA A 562 25.19 -21.05 14.19
N ASN A 563 24.52 -20.86 13.05
CA ASN A 563 23.87 -19.60 12.69
C ASN A 563 22.69 -19.26 13.61
N LEU A 564 21.88 -20.25 14.01
CA LEU A 564 20.85 -20.07 15.05
C LEU A 564 21.47 -19.70 16.40
N GLY A 565 22.64 -20.26 16.71
CA GLY A 565 23.45 -19.86 17.85
C GLY A 565 23.85 -18.39 17.82
N ASP A 566 24.19 -17.84 16.66
CA ASP A 566 24.57 -16.41 16.54
C ASP A 566 23.40 -15.45 16.73
N VAL A 567 22.18 -15.85 16.33
CA VAL A 567 20.96 -15.05 16.53
C VAL A 567 20.23 -15.38 17.83
N SER A 568 20.88 -16.08 18.75
CA SER A 568 20.34 -16.35 20.09
C SER A 568 20.23 -15.07 20.91
N GLY A 569 19.06 -14.89 21.55
CA GLY A 569 18.79 -13.76 22.44
C GLY A 569 19.38 -13.92 23.85
N THR A 570 19.19 -12.90 24.70
CA THR A 570 19.67 -12.87 26.10
C THR A 570 18.69 -13.48 27.11
N GLY A 571 17.59 -14.10 26.64
CA GLY A 571 16.56 -14.67 27.51
C GLY A 571 16.97 -16.00 28.16
N THR A 572 16.18 -16.44 29.14
CA THR A 572 16.44 -17.67 29.91
C THR A 572 15.87 -18.93 29.25
N GLY A 573 14.98 -18.79 28.26
CA GLY A 573 14.53 -19.90 27.44
C GLY A 573 15.67 -20.38 26.55
N SER A 574 15.88 -21.69 26.46
CA SER A 574 16.97 -22.23 25.64
C SER A 574 16.66 -23.63 25.08
N ILE A 575 17.17 -23.90 23.89
CA ILE A 575 17.16 -25.21 23.24
C ILE A 575 18.59 -25.54 22.82
N VAL A 576 19.16 -26.63 23.34
CA VAL A 576 20.51 -27.08 22.98
C VAL A 576 20.42 -28.09 21.84
N LEU A 577 21.00 -27.75 20.69
CA LEU A 577 21.04 -28.59 19.49
C LEU A 577 22.37 -29.38 19.43
N PRO A 578 22.52 -30.43 18.60
CA PRO A 578 23.78 -31.15 18.49
C PRO A 578 24.91 -30.26 17.95
N LYS A 579 26.13 -30.47 18.44
CA LYS A 579 27.29 -29.67 18.01
C LYS A 579 28.06 -30.37 16.89
N GLY A 580 28.39 -29.63 15.83
CA GLY A 580 29.41 -30.03 14.85
C GLY A 580 30.83 -29.67 15.32
N ASP A 581 31.77 -29.58 14.39
CA ASP A 581 33.19 -29.28 14.67
C ASP A 581 33.50 -27.77 14.73
N ILE A 582 32.49 -26.91 14.56
CA ILE A 582 32.60 -25.45 14.63
C ILE A 582 32.76 -24.99 16.09
N GLY A 583 33.95 -25.22 16.66
CA GLY A 583 34.23 -25.08 18.08
C GLY A 583 33.99 -23.68 18.67
N TRP A 584 34.11 -22.62 17.86
CA TRP A 584 33.97 -21.21 18.27
C TRP A 584 32.53 -20.66 18.20
N LYS A 585 31.58 -21.45 17.67
CA LYS A 585 30.16 -21.09 17.63
C LYS A 585 29.41 -21.84 18.73
N GLN A 586 28.29 -21.26 19.18
CA GLN A 586 27.38 -21.91 20.09
C GLN A 586 26.31 -22.71 19.33
N ASN A 587 25.81 -23.76 19.95
CA ASN A 587 24.75 -24.64 19.47
C ASN A 587 23.48 -24.53 20.33
N THR A 588 23.42 -23.51 21.19
CA THR A 588 22.28 -23.24 22.05
C THR A 588 21.50 -22.09 21.46
N VAL A 589 20.20 -22.31 21.23
CA VAL A 589 19.25 -21.30 20.78
C VAL A 589 18.55 -20.69 21.99
N SER A 590 18.96 -19.48 22.38
CA SER A 590 18.37 -18.76 23.52
C SER A 590 17.31 -17.75 23.07
N TYR A 591 16.26 -17.57 23.88
CA TYR A 591 15.13 -16.67 23.58
C TYR A 591 14.46 -16.17 24.86
N ASP A 592 13.75 -15.04 24.76
CA ASP A 592 12.85 -14.58 25.84
C ASP A 592 11.71 -15.59 26.04
N PRO A 593 11.56 -16.22 27.21
CA PRO A 593 10.50 -17.21 27.43
C PRO A 593 9.09 -16.61 27.45
N THR A 594 8.96 -15.28 27.52
CA THR A 594 7.67 -14.59 27.59
C THR A 594 7.14 -14.26 26.20
N TRP A 595 7.89 -13.49 25.41
CA TRP A 595 7.48 -13.04 24.08
C TRP A 595 8.18 -13.78 22.94
N TYR A 596 9.03 -14.76 23.26
CA TYR A 596 9.80 -15.58 22.30
C TYR A 596 10.67 -14.76 21.36
N THR A 597 11.05 -13.55 21.77
CA THR A 597 11.96 -12.70 20.99
C THR A 597 13.38 -13.27 21.05
N MET A 598 14.09 -13.15 19.94
CA MET A 598 15.50 -13.53 19.79
C MET A 598 16.32 -12.29 19.45
N LEU A 599 17.65 -12.43 19.31
CA LEU A 599 18.52 -11.31 18.97
C LEU A 599 17.97 -10.53 17.78
N THR A 600 18.04 -9.21 17.86
CA THR A 600 17.76 -8.30 16.76
C THR A 600 19.02 -7.48 16.51
N ASP A 601 19.49 -7.44 15.28
CA ASP A 601 20.65 -6.62 14.89
C ASP A 601 20.26 -5.15 14.69
N GLN A 602 18.97 -4.85 14.51
CA GLN A 602 18.42 -3.49 14.53
C GLN A 602 17.19 -3.38 15.45
N ASN A 603 17.16 -2.29 16.23
CA ASN A 603 16.01 -1.96 17.10
C ASN A 603 14.89 -1.23 16.34
N GLY A 604 15.25 -0.46 15.30
CA GLY A 604 14.27 0.08 14.36
C GLY A 604 13.82 -1.03 13.41
N ASN A 605 12.56 -1.01 13.00
CA ASN A 605 11.94 -2.07 12.20
C ASN A 605 12.00 -3.44 12.87
N PHE A 606 11.84 -3.50 14.19
CA PHE A 606 12.06 -4.69 15.02
C PHE A 606 11.44 -5.98 14.45
N ASN A 607 10.16 -5.93 14.08
CA ASN A 607 9.44 -7.12 13.61
C ASN A 607 9.95 -7.65 12.26
N ARG A 608 10.55 -6.80 11.40
CA ARG A 608 11.23 -7.23 10.15
C ARG A 608 12.30 -8.27 10.45
N TYR A 609 13.14 -7.99 11.44
CA TYR A 609 14.26 -8.87 11.82
C TYR A 609 13.81 -10.07 12.63
N GLN A 610 12.76 -9.91 13.44
CA GLN A 610 12.13 -11.06 14.10
C GLN A 610 11.46 -12.01 13.12
N ALA A 611 10.89 -11.53 11.99
CA ALA A 611 10.40 -12.40 10.92
C ALA A 611 11.54 -13.27 10.34
N GLY A 612 12.74 -12.69 10.19
CA GLY A 612 13.97 -13.43 9.89
C GLY A 612 14.24 -14.57 10.87
N ASN A 613 14.25 -14.28 12.17
CA ASN A 613 14.44 -15.31 13.21
C ASN A 613 13.38 -16.43 13.15
N ILE A 614 12.11 -16.08 12.86
CA ILE A 614 11.03 -17.07 12.72
C ILE A 614 11.34 -18.00 11.55
N PHE A 615 11.69 -17.45 10.39
CA PHE A 615 12.05 -18.24 9.22
C PHE A 615 13.24 -19.17 9.52
N GLU A 616 14.29 -18.67 10.17
CA GLU A 616 15.48 -19.47 10.50
C GLU A 616 15.16 -20.67 11.40
N VAL A 617 14.40 -20.44 12.46
CA VAL A 617 13.96 -21.48 13.40
C VAL A 617 13.10 -22.53 12.68
N LEU A 618 12.17 -22.09 11.84
CA LEU A 618 11.27 -22.99 11.11
C LEU A 618 11.98 -23.75 9.98
N ALA A 619 12.92 -23.11 9.28
CA ALA A 619 13.72 -23.75 8.24
C ALA A 619 14.57 -24.87 8.83
N TYR A 620 15.23 -24.63 9.97
CA TYR A 620 15.95 -25.67 10.70
C TYR A 620 15.01 -26.81 11.12
N ALA A 621 13.87 -26.48 11.71
CA ALA A 621 12.91 -27.48 12.17
C ALA A 621 12.40 -28.37 11.02
N ASP A 622 12.13 -27.79 9.84
CA ASP A 622 11.69 -28.52 8.65
C ASP A 622 12.79 -29.45 8.11
N VAL A 623 14.05 -28.98 8.01
CA VAL A 623 15.19 -29.79 7.58
C VAL A 623 15.48 -30.93 8.58
N ALA A 624 15.53 -30.62 9.87
CA ALA A 624 15.75 -31.59 10.92
C ALA A 624 14.67 -32.69 10.93
N ALA A 625 13.39 -32.30 10.80
CA ALA A 625 12.28 -33.25 10.73
C ALA A 625 12.38 -34.17 9.51
N ASP A 626 12.83 -33.65 8.36
CA ASP A 626 13.01 -34.44 7.14
C ASP A 626 14.17 -35.44 7.28
N ILE A 627 15.30 -35.02 7.86
CA ILE A 627 16.44 -35.90 8.20
C ILE A 627 15.99 -37.04 9.13
N GLU A 628 15.28 -36.72 10.21
CA GLU A 628 14.75 -37.70 11.18
C GLU A 628 13.77 -38.66 10.50
N LYS A 629 12.84 -38.14 9.69
CA LYS A 629 11.84 -38.94 8.96
C LYS A 629 12.46 -39.90 7.96
N GLN A 630 13.51 -39.47 7.26
CA GLN A 630 14.23 -40.30 6.30
C GLN A 630 15.22 -41.28 6.94
N GLY A 631 15.52 -41.14 8.24
CA GLY A 631 16.47 -41.98 8.94
C GLY A 631 17.91 -41.82 8.41
N ILE A 632 18.29 -40.60 8.03
CA ILE A 632 19.62 -40.31 7.48
C ILE A 632 20.66 -40.38 8.60
N SER A 633 21.71 -41.19 8.39
CA SER A 633 22.89 -41.22 9.25
C SER A 633 23.91 -40.20 8.74
N LEU A 634 24.26 -39.24 9.59
CA LEU A 634 25.29 -38.25 9.29
C LEU A 634 26.69 -38.88 9.47
N PRO A 635 27.71 -38.46 8.68
CA PRO A 635 29.06 -39.05 8.75
C PRO A 635 29.72 -39.01 10.12
N THR A 636 29.58 -37.90 10.85
CA THR A 636 30.32 -37.61 12.10
C THR A 636 29.38 -37.18 13.23
N MET A 637 28.42 -36.29 12.93
CA MET A 637 27.47 -35.75 13.89
C MET A 637 26.43 -36.79 14.30
N ALA A 638 25.93 -36.67 15.54
CA ALA A 638 24.77 -37.44 15.96
C ALA A 638 23.54 -37.00 15.16
N SER A 639 22.88 -37.94 14.46
CA SER A 639 21.57 -37.72 13.84
C SER A 639 20.40 -37.81 14.83
N THR A 640 20.69 -37.89 16.13
CA THR A 640 19.69 -37.93 17.22
C THR A 640 19.71 -36.63 17.99
N GLY A 641 18.56 -36.26 18.57
CA GLY A 641 18.44 -35.03 19.34
C GLY A 641 18.45 -33.76 18.50
N LEU A 642 18.02 -33.82 17.22
CA LEU A 642 17.89 -32.64 16.36
C LEU A 642 16.74 -31.72 16.83
N LYS A 643 15.85 -32.21 17.70
CA LYS A 643 14.81 -31.41 18.38
C LYS A 643 13.90 -30.66 17.40
N ALA A 644 13.61 -31.27 16.26
CA ALA A 644 12.80 -30.67 15.20
C ALA A 644 11.43 -30.19 15.71
N SER A 645 10.75 -31.00 16.54
CA SER A 645 9.45 -30.65 17.12
C SER A 645 9.53 -29.48 18.12
N GLU A 646 10.56 -29.43 18.98
CA GLU A 646 10.77 -28.32 19.93
C GLU A 646 11.05 -27.01 19.19
N MET A 647 11.89 -27.05 18.16
CA MET A 647 12.21 -25.88 17.32
C MET A 647 10.99 -25.43 16.50
N ARG A 648 10.19 -26.37 15.97
CA ARG A 648 8.93 -26.04 15.30
C ARG A 648 7.97 -25.34 16.25
N GLN A 649 7.84 -25.83 17.49
CA GLN A 649 6.99 -25.21 18.50
C GLN A 649 7.48 -23.81 18.88
N LEU A 650 8.80 -23.60 19.02
CA LEU A 650 9.38 -22.27 19.18
C LEU A 650 8.98 -21.34 18.03
N GLY A 651 9.13 -21.78 16.78
CA GLY A 651 8.72 -21.00 15.61
C GLY A 651 7.23 -20.64 15.62
N ILE A 652 6.34 -21.56 16.02
CA ILE A 652 4.91 -21.28 16.19
C ILE A 652 4.67 -20.24 17.28
N ASN A 653 5.33 -20.34 18.43
CA ASN A 653 5.17 -19.37 19.51
C ASN A 653 5.65 -17.97 19.11
N LYS A 654 6.68 -17.88 18.26
CA LYS A 654 7.10 -16.60 17.66
C LYS A 654 6.09 -16.05 16.65
N LEU A 655 5.40 -16.90 15.87
CA LEU A 655 4.28 -16.47 15.03
C LEU A 655 3.09 -16.02 15.88
N ASN A 656 2.79 -16.71 16.98
CA ASN A 656 1.76 -16.31 17.94
C ASN A 656 2.00 -14.88 18.46
N TYR A 657 3.26 -14.51 18.73
CA TYR A 657 3.64 -13.13 19.07
C TYR A 657 3.29 -12.13 17.96
N MET A 658 3.63 -12.45 16.71
CA MET A 658 3.31 -11.59 15.55
C MET A 658 1.80 -11.39 15.36
N LEU A 659 0.99 -12.35 15.78
CA LEU A 659 -0.45 -12.39 15.52
C LEU A 659 -1.32 -12.02 16.74
N GLY A 660 -0.72 -11.54 17.84
CA GLY A 660 -1.46 -10.94 18.96
C GLY A 660 -1.13 -11.47 20.36
N VAL A 661 -0.29 -12.51 20.49
CA VAL A 661 0.29 -12.91 21.80
C VAL A 661 1.48 -12.00 22.13
N ASN A 662 1.19 -10.71 22.24
CA ASN A 662 2.17 -9.66 22.51
C ASN A 662 1.62 -8.67 23.55
N PRO A 663 2.45 -7.74 24.06
CA PRO A 663 2.01 -6.81 25.09
C PRO A 663 0.81 -5.93 24.70
N TRP A 664 0.56 -5.74 23.40
CA TRP A 664 -0.42 -4.77 22.92
C TRP A 664 -1.75 -5.39 22.50
N ASP A 665 -1.88 -6.73 22.48
CA ASP A 665 -3.08 -7.44 21.97
C ASP A 665 -3.47 -6.97 20.56
N VAL A 666 -2.47 -6.91 19.68
CA VAL A 666 -2.62 -6.46 18.31
C VAL A 666 -1.93 -7.43 17.38
N SER A 667 -2.55 -7.77 16.25
CA SER A 667 -1.83 -8.45 15.18
C SER A 667 -0.94 -7.44 14.48
N PHE A 668 0.34 -7.79 14.34
CA PHE A 668 1.33 -7.03 13.57
C PHE A 668 1.26 -7.33 12.08
N VAL A 669 0.33 -8.16 11.63
CA VAL A 669 0.06 -8.37 10.20
C VAL A 669 -1.28 -7.72 9.87
N TYR A 670 -1.24 -6.63 9.12
CA TYR A 670 -2.42 -5.83 8.80
C TYR A 670 -3.51 -6.68 8.12
N GLY A 671 -4.77 -6.48 8.52
CA GLY A 671 -5.92 -7.19 7.94
C GLY A 671 -6.07 -8.65 8.41
N ILE A 672 -5.22 -9.10 9.34
CA ILE A 672 -5.38 -10.36 10.08
C ILE A 672 -5.63 -10.05 11.55
N GLY A 673 -6.61 -10.71 12.16
CA GLY A 673 -6.99 -10.54 13.56
C GLY A 673 -7.97 -9.40 13.78
N ASP A 674 -8.63 -9.35 14.94
CA ASP A 674 -9.63 -8.32 15.27
C ASP A 674 -9.01 -6.93 15.47
N LYS A 675 -7.68 -6.84 15.73
CA LYS A 675 -6.99 -5.58 16.06
C LYS A 675 -5.70 -5.42 15.28
N ASN A 676 -5.53 -4.28 14.62
CA ASN A 676 -4.32 -3.85 13.93
C ASN A 676 -4.02 -2.37 14.25
N ASP A 677 -2.79 -1.92 14.00
CA ASP A 677 -2.52 -0.48 13.88
C ASP A 677 -3.31 0.10 12.68
N ALA A 678 -3.59 1.40 12.71
CA ALA A 678 -4.30 2.09 11.63
C ALA A 678 -3.48 3.21 10.98
N HIS A 679 -2.21 3.40 11.36
CA HIS A 679 -1.35 4.52 10.93
C HIS A 679 -0.05 4.05 10.27
N PRO A 680 -0.09 3.15 9.25
CA PRO A 680 1.11 2.69 8.58
C PRO A 680 1.83 3.86 7.90
N HIS A 681 3.16 3.83 7.88
CA HIS A 681 3.95 4.70 7.03
C HIS A 681 3.87 4.19 5.58
N HIS A 682 2.72 4.37 4.93
CA HIS A 682 2.48 3.80 3.60
C HIS A 682 1.63 4.73 2.73
N ARG A 683 2.22 5.29 1.68
CA ARG A 683 1.62 6.38 0.88
C ARG A 683 0.29 5.98 0.24
N ALA A 684 0.18 4.80 -0.35
CA ALA A 684 -1.08 4.38 -0.98
C ALA A 684 -2.21 4.11 0.04
N SER A 685 -1.86 3.81 1.29
CA SER A 685 -2.78 3.33 2.34
C SER A 685 -3.20 4.44 3.28
N ASN A 686 -2.26 5.27 3.72
CA ASN A 686 -2.46 6.24 4.81
C ASN A 686 -2.55 7.68 4.27
N PRO A 687 -3.70 8.36 4.40
CA PRO A 687 -3.87 9.74 3.92
C PRO A 687 -3.26 10.81 4.84
N GLU A 688 -2.85 10.47 6.07
CA GLU A 688 -2.37 11.45 7.07
C GLU A 688 -1.09 12.18 6.65
N GLY A 689 -0.30 11.55 5.77
CA GLY A 689 0.95 12.13 5.28
C GLY A 689 0.83 12.98 4.04
N LYS A 690 -0.38 13.14 3.48
CA LYS A 690 -0.60 13.86 2.22
C LYS A 690 0.14 15.20 2.22
N THR A 691 0.77 15.56 1.10
CA THR A 691 1.66 16.74 1.04
C THR A 691 1.07 17.92 0.25
N SER A 692 -0.24 17.86 -0.03
CA SER A 692 -0.92 18.69 -1.02
C SER A 692 -2.40 18.86 -0.64
N PRO A 693 -2.86 20.10 -0.35
CA PRO A 693 -4.28 20.35 -0.08
C PRO A 693 -5.14 19.97 -1.28
N GLY A 694 -6.27 19.30 -1.04
CA GLY A 694 -7.22 18.89 -2.08
C GLY A 694 -7.01 17.49 -2.66
N PHE A 695 -5.99 16.75 -2.21
CA PHE A 695 -5.82 15.33 -2.51
C PHE A 695 -6.42 14.45 -1.41
N ASN A 696 -7.65 14.01 -1.62
CA ASN A 696 -8.35 13.19 -0.65
C ASN A 696 -8.48 11.76 -1.11
N TYR A 697 -8.06 10.87 -0.22
CA TYR A 697 -8.37 9.46 -0.28
C TYR A 697 -8.57 8.98 1.16
N LYS A 698 -9.34 7.91 1.32
CA LYS A 698 -9.58 7.32 2.62
C LYS A 698 -8.45 6.37 2.97
N TYR A 699 -8.26 6.18 4.27
CA TYR A 699 -7.45 5.07 4.75
C TYR A 699 -7.98 3.75 4.19
N ASN A 700 -7.07 2.91 3.73
CA ASN A 700 -7.37 1.54 3.34
C ASN A 700 -6.31 0.62 3.95
N CYS A 701 -6.74 -0.44 4.62
CA CYS A 701 -5.83 -1.33 5.34
C CYS A 701 -4.85 -2.00 4.36
N PRO A 702 -3.52 -1.93 4.57
CA PRO A 702 -2.56 -2.58 3.70
C PRO A 702 -2.48 -4.07 4.04
N VAL A 703 -3.52 -4.83 3.69
CA VAL A 703 -3.68 -6.25 4.08
C VAL A 703 -2.42 -7.05 3.75
N GLY A 704 -1.95 -7.79 4.75
CA GLY A 704 -0.78 -8.66 4.64
C GLY A 704 0.56 -8.00 4.98
N ALA A 705 0.61 -6.68 5.05
CA ALA A 705 1.82 -5.95 5.40
C ALA A 705 2.27 -6.28 6.83
N LEU A 706 3.58 -6.41 7.05
CA LEU A 706 4.15 -6.56 8.39
C LEU A 706 4.42 -5.18 9.02
N PHE A 707 3.78 -4.91 10.15
CA PHE A 707 4.02 -3.75 10.99
C PHE A 707 5.38 -3.85 11.70
N SER A 708 6.24 -2.86 11.51
CA SER A 708 7.59 -2.80 12.08
C SER A 708 7.65 -2.92 13.61
N GLY A 709 6.74 -2.28 14.34
CA GLY A 709 6.61 -2.40 15.79
C GLY A 709 7.85 -1.94 16.58
N THR A 710 7.98 -2.42 17.81
CA THR A 710 9.11 -2.09 18.69
C THR A 710 9.48 -3.26 19.59
N VAL A 711 10.66 -3.18 20.21
CA VAL A 711 11.16 -4.22 21.13
C VAL A 711 10.24 -4.26 22.36
N PRO A 712 9.69 -5.42 22.74
CA PRO A 712 8.94 -5.55 23.98
C PRO A 712 9.87 -5.52 25.20
N GLY A 713 9.38 -5.01 26.31
CA GLY A 713 10.07 -5.04 27.62
C GLY A 713 9.11 -5.30 28.77
N ASP A 714 9.64 -5.35 30.00
CA ASP A 714 8.83 -5.59 31.21
C ASP A 714 7.70 -4.56 31.35
N SER A 715 8.01 -3.31 31.03
CA SER A 715 7.04 -2.24 30.77
C SER A 715 7.05 -1.92 29.27
N SER A 716 6.15 -2.56 28.52
CA SER A 716 6.04 -2.39 27.08
C SER A 716 5.12 -1.22 26.74
N SER A 717 5.69 -0.12 26.23
CA SER A 717 4.91 1.00 25.73
C SER A 717 5.23 1.29 24.27
N LEU A 718 4.22 1.28 23.39
CA LEU A 718 4.38 1.68 22.00
C LEU A 718 4.11 3.18 21.90
N VAL A 719 5.18 3.97 21.87
CA VAL A 719 5.10 5.44 21.83
C VAL A 719 5.85 5.94 20.59
N PRO A 720 5.22 6.75 19.74
CA PRO A 720 5.92 7.35 18.62
C PRO A 720 6.98 8.34 19.10
N LYS A 721 8.18 8.29 18.50
CA LYS A 721 9.29 9.24 18.74
C LYS A 721 9.14 10.52 17.93
N LYS A 722 8.18 10.55 16.99
CA LYS A 722 7.93 11.64 16.04
C LYS A 722 6.63 12.34 16.40
N GLU A 723 6.34 13.43 15.68
CA GLU A 723 5.14 14.25 15.90
C GLU A 723 3.82 13.50 15.67
N THR A 724 3.81 12.42 14.87
CA THR A 724 2.66 11.55 14.62
C THR A 724 3.11 10.09 14.56
N SER A 725 2.17 9.15 14.79
CA SER A 725 2.42 7.71 14.74
C SER A 725 3.02 7.26 13.41
N TRP A 726 2.38 7.66 12.30
CA TRP A 726 2.82 7.28 10.95
C TRP A 726 4.19 7.85 10.56
N LYS A 727 4.63 8.97 11.15
CA LYS A 727 5.95 9.57 10.81
C LYS A 727 7.11 8.84 11.45
N ASP A 728 6.84 8.04 12.49
CA ASP A 728 7.84 7.20 13.10
C ASP A 728 8.01 5.92 12.25
N TRP A 729 8.58 6.10 11.07
CA TRP A 729 8.80 5.03 10.09
C TRP A 729 9.59 3.86 10.69
N GLU A 730 10.48 4.09 11.66
CA GLU A 730 11.16 3.01 12.41
C GLU A 730 10.18 2.02 13.07
N LYS A 731 8.95 2.44 13.37
CA LYS A 731 7.91 1.60 13.99
C LYS A 731 6.74 1.28 13.08
N SER A 732 6.49 2.12 12.08
CA SER A 732 5.26 2.08 11.27
C SER A 732 5.47 1.78 9.78
N GLU A 733 6.73 1.72 9.31
CA GLU A 733 7.05 1.32 7.94
C GLU A 733 6.59 -0.11 7.65
N THR A 734 6.19 -0.33 6.40
CA THR A 734 5.82 -1.63 5.86
C THR A 734 6.61 -1.86 4.56
N CYS A 735 7.46 -2.88 4.53
CA CYS A 735 8.39 -3.12 3.42
C CYS A 735 8.16 -4.48 2.75
N LEU A 736 8.50 -4.54 1.46
CA LEU A 736 8.39 -5.72 0.61
C LEU A 736 9.21 -6.90 1.16
N ASP A 737 10.46 -6.68 1.53
CA ASP A 737 11.36 -7.75 2.02
C ASP A 737 10.92 -8.32 3.38
N ALA A 738 10.38 -7.45 4.25
CA ALA A 738 9.87 -7.83 5.56
C ALA A 738 8.68 -8.80 5.41
N SER A 739 7.74 -8.44 4.52
CA SER A 739 6.56 -9.26 4.23
C SER A 739 6.92 -10.53 3.46
N ALA A 740 7.93 -10.49 2.57
CA ALA A 740 8.46 -11.68 1.91
C ALA A 740 9.06 -12.68 2.91
N THR A 741 9.80 -12.19 3.91
CA THR A 741 10.39 -13.03 4.96
C THR A 741 9.32 -13.66 5.85
N LEU A 742 8.29 -12.90 6.22
CA LEU A 742 7.13 -13.42 6.95
C LEU A 742 6.40 -14.50 6.13
N LEU A 743 6.18 -14.25 4.83
CA LEU A 743 5.54 -15.21 3.93
C LEU A 743 6.32 -16.54 3.88
N SER A 744 7.65 -16.51 3.90
CA SER A 744 8.48 -17.71 3.98
C SER A 744 8.24 -18.51 5.25
N ALA A 745 8.21 -17.84 6.40
CA ALA A 745 7.91 -18.48 7.68
C ALA A 745 6.51 -19.13 7.67
N LEU A 746 5.50 -18.38 7.22
CA LEU A 746 4.12 -18.87 7.11
C LEU A 746 4.02 -20.05 6.14
N THR A 747 4.72 -20.00 5.02
CA THR A 747 4.77 -21.09 4.03
C THR A 747 5.24 -22.39 4.67
N ILE A 748 6.30 -22.38 5.51
CA ILE A 748 6.79 -23.61 6.16
C ILE A 748 5.72 -24.26 7.05
N VAL A 749 4.93 -23.49 7.78
CA VAL A 749 3.91 -24.02 8.71
C VAL A 749 2.51 -24.16 8.10
N SER A 750 2.31 -23.70 6.86
CA SER A 750 1.07 -23.87 6.10
C SER A 750 0.88 -25.31 5.62
N ASN A 751 -0.36 -25.65 5.24
CA ASN A 751 -0.72 -26.96 4.67
C ASN A 751 -1.18 -26.87 3.20
N GLY A 752 -1.16 -25.68 2.59
CA GLY A 752 -1.58 -25.44 1.20
C GLY A 752 -3.07 -25.17 1.02
N GLY A 753 -3.96 -25.56 1.94
CA GLY A 753 -5.36 -25.10 1.94
C GLY A 753 -6.36 -25.80 1.00
N ASN A 754 -5.94 -26.78 0.18
CA ASN A 754 -6.78 -27.39 -0.87
C ASN A 754 -8.22 -27.77 -0.45
N ASP A 755 -8.41 -28.32 0.77
CA ASP A 755 -9.71 -28.78 1.25
C ASP A 755 -10.67 -27.65 1.68
N TYR A 756 -10.14 -26.46 1.98
CA TYR A 756 -10.90 -25.30 2.43
C TYR A 756 -11.59 -24.58 1.27
N TYR A 757 -10.93 -24.50 0.11
CA TYR A 757 -11.35 -23.72 -1.04
C TYR A 757 -12.38 -24.41 -1.95
N GLU A 758 -12.27 -25.72 -2.16
CA GLU A 758 -13.21 -26.48 -3.01
C GLU A 758 -14.67 -26.46 -2.51
N LYS A 759 -14.93 -25.96 -1.29
CA LYS A 759 -16.24 -26.03 -0.62
C LYS A 759 -17.04 -24.74 -0.54
N LYS A 760 -16.57 -23.59 -1.04
CA LYS A 760 -17.31 -22.33 -0.84
C LYS A 760 -17.20 -21.37 -2.01
N CYS A 761 -18.10 -21.50 -2.98
CA CYS A 761 -18.71 -20.32 -3.62
C CYS A 761 -19.93 -20.65 -4.51
N ASP A 762 -21.06 -21.04 -3.92
CA ASP A 762 -22.33 -21.11 -4.68
C ASP A 762 -23.01 -19.73 -4.84
N ASN A 763 -22.58 -18.70 -4.07
CA ASN A 763 -23.23 -17.38 -3.99
C ASN A 763 -22.28 -16.22 -3.57
N CYS A 764 -20.98 -16.23 -3.93
CA CYS A 764 -20.15 -15.05 -3.64
C CYS A 764 -20.56 -13.90 -4.56
N ASP A 765 -20.94 -12.78 -3.96
CA ASP A 765 -21.15 -11.53 -4.66
C ASP A 765 -19.77 -10.95 -5.00
N THR A 766 -19.40 -10.96 -6.28
CA THR A 766 -18.11 -10.48 -6.79
C THR A 766 -18.05 -8.95 -6.88
N THR A 767 -18.96 -8.24 -6.21
CA THR A 767 -19.03 -6.79 -6.21
C THR A 767 -18.39 -6.22 -4.94
N GLU A 768 -17.11 -6.53 -4.70
CA GLU A 768 -16.35 -5.60 -3.86
C GLU A 768 -16.27 -4.27 -4.60
N ALA A 769 -16.75 -3.23 -3.92
CA ALA A 769 -16.62 -1.87 -4.38
C ALA A 769 -15.13 -1.59 -4.57
N SER A 770 -14.76 -1.28 -5.81
CA SER A 770 -13.48 -0.66 -6.12
C SER A 770 -13.19 0.44 -5.07
N PRO A 771 -12.00 0.46 -4.43
CA PRO A 771 -11.67 1.48 -3.44
C PRO A 771 -11.57 2.88 -4.05
N PHE A 772 -11.64 3.00 -5.39
CA PHE A 772 -11.77 4.28 -6.05
C PHE A 772 -13.21 4.76 -5.94
N SER A 773 -13.37 5.86 -5.20
CA SER A 773 -14.42 6.80 -5.55
C SER A 773 -14.07 7.26 -6.98
N ASN A 774 -14.76 6.74 -8.00
CA ASN A 774 -14.78 7.37 -9.33
C ASN A 774 -15.65 8.64 -9.27
N GLU A 775 -15.54 9.38 -8.16
CA GLU A 775 -16.47 10.42 -7.78
C GLU A 775 -15.87 11.78 -8.11
N VAL A 776 -16.73 12.62 -8.64
CA VAL A 776 -16.55 14.07 -8.68
C VAL A 776 -17.58 14.60 -7.71
N TYR A 777 -17.21 15.51 -6.81
CA TYR A 777 -18.18 16.04 -5.85
C TYR A 777 -17.91 17.49 -5.48
N ALA A 778 -18.95 18.15 -4.96
CA ALA A 778 -18.90 19.48 -4.39
C ALA A 778 -18.91 19.42 -2.86
N ALA A 779 -18.26 20.38 -2.23
CA ALA A 779 -18.35 20.66 -0.80
C ALA A 779 -18.41 22.17 -0.59
N ALA A 780 -19.10 22.65 0.45
CA ALA A 780 -19.30 24.08 0.64
C ALA A 780 -19.28 24.51 2.11
N TYR A 781 -18.92 25.76 2.35
CA TYR A 781 -19.14 26.49 3.62
C TYR A 781 -19.46 27.96 3.31
N THR A 782 -20.07 28.67 4.25
CA THR A 782 -20.37 30.11 4.17
C THR A 782 -19.53 30.90 5.16
N TYR A 783 -19.30 32.17 4.87
CA TYR A 783 -18.63 33.12 5.75
C TYR A 783 -18.96 34.56 5.35
N ASP A 784 -18.87 35.50 6.29
CA ASP A 784 -19.01 36.92 5.98
C ASP A 784 -17.65 37.56 5.64
N PHE A 785 -17.63 38.37 4.58
CA PHE A 785 -16.42 39.11 4.19
C PHE A 785 -16.75 40.50 3.65
N ASN A 786 -16.27 41.54 4.35
CA ASN A 786 -16.60 42.94 4.08
C ASN A 786 -18.12 43.20 4.03
N ASP A 787 -18.85 42.69 5.03
CA ASP A 787 -20.32 42.80 5.15
C ASP A 787 -21.11 42.14 4.01
N LEU A 788 -20.46 41.34 3.16
CA LEU A 788 -21.12 40.54 2.11
C LEU A 788 -21.17 39.07 2.51
N GLU A 789 -22.34 38.47 2.29
CA GLU A 789 -22.52 37.02 2.33
C GLU A 789 -21.61 36.38 1.28
N THR A 790 -20.70 35.51 1.73
CA THR A 790 -19.77 34.79 0.86
C THR A 790 -19.92 33.29 1.08
N PHE A 791 -19.89 32.52 0.00
CA PHE A 791 -19.90 31.07 0.05
C PHE A 791 -18.71 30.52 -0.74
N SER A 792 -17.98 29.61 -0.10
CA SER A 792 -16.85 28.92 -0.69
C SER A 792 -17.29 27.53 -1.12
N ILE A 793 -17.20 27.26 -2.41
CA ILE A 793 -17.47 25.97 -3.04
C ILE A 793 -16.14 25.33 -3.42
N ARG A 794 -15.92 24.11 -2.95
CA ARG A 794 -14.82 23.22 -3.32
C ARG A 794 -15.35 22.16 -4.27
N ILE A 795 -14.61 21.89 -5.33
CA ILE A 795 -14.96 20.83 -6.28
C ILE A 795 -13.77 19.92 -6.42
N PHE A 796 -13.98 18.64 -6.15
CA PHE A 796 -12.97 17.61 -6.14
C PHE A 796 -13.17 16.68 -7.34
N ASN A 797 -12.10 16.45 -8.10
CA ASN A 797 -12.04 15.39 -9.10
C ASN A 797 -11.16 14.26 -8.57
N GLU A 798 -11.74 13.31 -7.84
CA GLU A 798 -11.06 12.08 -7.39
C GLU A 798 -11.06 11.00 -8.48
N SER A 799 -11.77 11.23 -9.61
CA SER A 799 -11.70 10.33 -10.74
C SER A 799 -10.31 10.36 -11.39
N LEU A 800 -9.87 9.21 -11.89
CA LEU A 800 -8.66 9.09 -12.72
C LEU A 800 -8.91 9.56 -14.17
N GLU A 801 -9.94 10.39 -14.39
CA GLU A 801 -10.31 10.92 -15.68
C GLU A 801 -10.14 12.45 -15.74
N LYS A 802 -9.71 12.91 -16.91
CA LYS A 802 -9.76 14.32 -17.28
C LYS A 802 -11.20 14.68 -17.63
N LEU A 803 -11.73 15.77 -17.05
CA LEU A 803 -13.08 16.25 -17.34
C LEU A 803 -13.00 17.51 -18.21
N ASP A 804 -13.82 17.62 -19.25
CA ASP A 804 -13.87 18.83 -20.08
C ASP A 804 -15.24 19.49 -20.05
N SER A 805 -15.25 20.82 -20.21
CA SER A 805 -16.49 21.62 -20.22
C SER A 805 -17.32 21.41 -18.94
N VAL A 806 -16.64 21.41 -17.79
CA VAL A 806 -17.24 21.30 -16.47
C VAL A 806 -18.05 22.56 -16.18
N VAL A 807 -19.31 22.37 -15.77
CA VAL A 807 -20.21 23.44 -15.32
C VAL A 807 -20.78 23.07 -13.96
N VAL A 808 -20.75 24.04 -13.06
CA VAL A 808 -21.28 23.92 -11.69
C VAL A 808 -22.52 24.79 -11.59
N TYR A 809 -23.57 24.28 -10.96
CA TYR A 809 -24.83 25.01 -10.77
C TYR A 809 -25.10 25.17 -9.28
N VAL A 810 -25.39 26.41 -8.88
CA VAL A 810 -25.89 26.75 -7.56
C VAL A 810 -27.30 27.30 -7.68
N TYR A 811 -28.15 26.99 -6.71
CA TYR A 811 -29.57 27.29 -6.73
C TYR A 811 -29.99 28.06 -5.47
N PHE A 812 -30.81 29.09 -5.64
CA PHE A 812 -31.36 29.89 -4.54
C PHE A 812 -32.79 30.34 -4.85
N ASP A 813 -33.54 30.69 -3.82
CA ASP A 813 -34.95 31.05 -3.97
C ASP A 813 -35.14 32.57 -3.91
N ALA A 814 -35.94 33.11 -4.82
CA ALA A 814 -36.29 34.53 -4.86
C ALA A 814 -37.61 34.76 -5.61
N THR A 815 -38.28 35.87 -5.30
CA THR A 815 -39.42 36.36 -6.11
C THR A 815 -38.92 36.97 -7.42
N GLU A 816 -39.78 36.99 -8.45
CA GLU A 816 -39.45 37.69 -9.71
C GLU A 816 -39.23 39.19 -9.47
N GLU A 817 -39.96 39.80 -8.54
CA GLU A 817 -39.80 41.23 -8.18
C GLU A 817 -38.42 41.52 -7.57
N GLU A 818 -37.94 40.68 -6.65
CA GLU A 818 -36.61 40.84 -6.05
C GLU A 818 -35.50 40.69 -7.11
N MET A 819 -35.63 39.73 -8.02
CA MET A 819 -34.68 39.56 -9.12
C MET A 819 -34.74 40.73 -10.11
N ASP A 820 -35.93 41.22 -10.42
CA ASP A 820 -36.10 42.41 -11.26
C ASP A 820 -35.55 43.68 -10.60
N ALA A 821 -35.55 43.76 -9.28
CA ALA A 821 -34.94 44.85 -8.53
C ALA A 821 -33.40 44.74 -8.43
N CYS A 822 -32.78 43.75 -9.09
CA CYS A 822 -31.36 43.40 -8.92
C CYS A 822 -31.02 43.04 -7.46
N GLY A 823 -31.93 42.34 -6.78
CA GLY A 823 -31.83 41.97 -5.37
C GLY A 823 -30.60 41.11 -5.04
N THR A 824 -30.09 40.34 -6.01
CA THR A 824 -28.83 39.62 -5.88
C THR A 824 -28.05 39.56 -7.19
N ILE A 825 -26.74 39.72 -7.06
CA ILE A 825 -25.71 39.52 -8.07
C ILE A 825 -24.62 38.69 -7.41
N ILE A 826 -24.40 37.50 -7.96
CA ILE A 826 -23.34 36.58 -7.50
C ILE A 826 -22.06 36.92 -8.27
N ASP A 827 -21.10 37.49 -7.56
CA ASP A 827 -19.77 37.80 -8.07
C ASP A 827 -18.76 36.71 -7.66
N LEU A 828 -17.84 36.40 -8.57
CA LEU A 828 -16.72 35.52 -8.28
C LEU A 828 -15.61 36.33 -7.62
N GLU A 829 -15.27 36.00 -6.37
CA GLU A 829 -14.21 36.65 -5.59
C GLU A 829 -12.88 35.90 -5.72
N ILE A 830 -12.89 34.58 -5.52
CA ILE A 830 -11.71 33.72 -5.65
C ILE A 830 -12.01 32.60 -6.64
N CYS A 831 -11.11 32.37 -7.58
CA CYS A 831 -11.07 31.15 -8.37
C CYS A 831 -9.65 30.60 -8.32
N GLN A 832 -9.47 29.53 -7.55
CA GLN A 832 -8.21 28.83 -7.39
C GLN A 832 -8.37 27.39 -7.88
N ASN A 833 -7.31 26.89 -8.49
CA ASN A 833 -7.15 25.53 -8.95
C ASN A 833 -5.89 24.97 -8.28
N TYR A 834 -6.04 23.83 -7.62
CA TYR A 834 -4.96 23.05 -7.05
C TYR A 834 -4.63 21.93 -8.03
N ASP A 835 -3.43 22.01 -8.61
CA ASP A 835 -2.96 21.00 -9.55
C ASP A 835 -2.61 19.68 -8.86
N GLN A 836 -2.17 18.69 -9.63
CA GLN A 836 -1.90 17.36 -9.11
C GLN A 836 -0.74 17.24 -8.11
N ALA A 837 0.02 18.31 -7.94
CA ALA A 837 1.05 18.39 -6.92
C ALA A 837 0.60 19.29 -5.74
N GLY A 838 -0.67 19.65 -5.67
CA GLY A 838 -1.27 20.51 -4.64
C GLY A 838 -0.90 21.98 -4.76
N PHE A 839 -0.31 22.41 -5.88
CA PHE A 839 0.04 23.82 -6.03
C PHE A 839 -1.19 24.62 -6.42
N ASN A 840 -1.52 25.58 -5.57
CA ASN A 840 -2.54 26.56 -5.82
C ASN A 840 -2.13 27.52 -6.95
N ARG A 841 -3.01 27.69 -7.93
CA ARG A 841 -2.89 28.68 -9.00
C ARG A 841 -4.26 29.31 -9.24
N LEU A 842 -4.28 30.54 -9.74
CA LEU A 842 -5.52 31.14 -10.24
C LEU A 842 -6.10 30.27 -11.36
N CYS A 843 -7.43 30.13 -11.41
CA CYS A 843 -8.10 29.45 -12.51
C CYS A 843 -7.66 30.03 -13.85
N ALA A 844 -7.34 29.16 -14.82
CA ALA A 844 -6.83 29.58 -16.13
C ALA A 844 -7.79 30.53 -16.88
N ASN A 845 -9.09 30.43 -16.59
CA ASN A 845 -10.17 31.25 -17.14
C ASN A 845 -10.70 32.32 -16.16
N ASP A 846 -10.04 32.61 -15.04
CA ASP A 846 -10.55 33.50 -13.97
C ASP A 846 -11.13 34.83 -14.51
N SER A 847 -10.39 35.57 -15.34
CA SER A 847 -10.86 36.84 -15.91
C SER A 847 -12.10 36.69 -16.80
N VAL A 848 -12.18 35.58 -17.55
CA VAL A 848 -13.31 35.29 -18.43
C VAL A 848 -14.51 34.85 -17.60
N LEU A 849 -14.29 34.03 -16.58
CA LEU A 849 -15.31 33.56 -15.65
C LEU A 849 -15.91 34.72 -14.86
N ARG A 850 -15.10 35.65 -14.33
CA ARG A 850 -15.60 36.88 -13.67
C ARG A 850 -16.42 37.77 -14.60
N THR A 851 -16.10 37.77 -15.90
CA THR A 851 -16.88 38.53 -16.89
C THR A 851 -18.21 37.81 -17.15
N TYR A 852 -18.16 36.50 -17.38
CA TYR A 852 -19.34 35.66 -17.55
C TYR A 852 -20.31 35.80 -16.38
N MET A 853 -19.81 35.73 -15.13
CA MET A 853 -20.63 35.83 -13.92
C MET A 853 -21.39 37.17 -13.83
N ARG A 854 -20.81 38.26 -14.35
CA ARG A 854 -21.44 39.58 -14.35
C ARG A 854 -22.41 39.79 -15.52
N GLU A 855 -22.13 39.20 -16.68
CA GLU A 855 -22.93 39.38 -17.90
C GLU A 855 -24.13 38.42 -18.00
N ASN A 856 -24.08 37.28 -17.30
CA ASN A 856 -25.12 36.26 -17.36
C ASN A 856 -25.81 36.18 -15.98
N PRO A 857 -27.01 36.76 -15.79
CA PRO A 857 -27.73 36.69 -14.52
C PRO A 857 -28.18 35.26 -14.20
N ALA A 858 -28.67 35.04 -12.98
CA ALA A 858 -29.31 33.76 -12.65
C ALA A 858 -30.59 33.58 -13.47
N GLU A 859 -30.87 32.34 -13.89
CA GLU A 859 -32.03 32.00 -14.71
C GLU A 859 -33.11 31.35 -13.86
N LYS A 860 -34.38 31.60 -14.17
CA LYS A 860 -35.49 31.01 -13.43
C LYS A 860 -35.62 29.53 -13.79
N VAL A 861 -35.70 28.66 -12.78
CA VAL A 861 -35.96 27.23 -12.99
C VAL A 861 -37.46 27.06 -13.22
N GLU A 862 -37.86 26.73 -14.45
CA GLU A 862 -39.26 26.52 -14.79
C GLU A 862 -39.91 25.41 -13.95
N GLY A 863 -41.13 25.65 -13.46
CA GLY A 863 -41.87 24.71 -12.62
C GLY A 863 -41.44 24.65 -11.14
N SER A 864 -40.52 25.52 -10.69
CA SER A 864 -40.02 25.55 -9.30
C SER A 864 -40.81 26.43 -8.33
N TYR A 865 -42.01 26.87 -8.69
CA TYR A 865 -42.78 27.81 -7.87
C TYR A 865 -43.16 27.23 -6.52
N ASN A 866 -42.83 27.94 -5.44
CA ASN A 866 -43.24 27.59 -4.09
C ASN A 866 -44.44 28.45 -3.66
N GLU A 867 -45.61 27.83 -3.52
CA GLU A 867 -46.85 28.54 -3.17
C GLU A 867 -46.81 29.22 -1.78
N LYS A 868 -46.00 28.70 -0.84
CA LYS A 868 -45.95 29.23 0.53
C LYS A 868 -45.11 30.49 0.63
N THR A 869 -43.92 30.47 0.03
CA THR A 869 -42.97 31.59 0.05
C THR A 869 -43.19 32.56 -1.11
N LYS A 870 -43.99 32.16 -2.11
CA LYS A 870 -44.21 32.88 -3.37
C LYS A 870 -42.92 33.12 -4.17
N THR A 871 -41.91 32.28 -3.95
CA THR A 871 -40.62 32.35 -4.64
C THR A 871 -40.56 31.34 -5.79
N TYR A 872 -39.65 31.59 -6.72
CA TYR A 872 -39.14 30.59 -7.67
C TYR A 872 -37.71 30.24 -7.28
N THR A 873 -37.25 29.05 -7.65
CA THR A 873 -35.83 28.73 -7.60
C THR A 873 -35.13 29.29 -8.84
N TRP A 874 -33.98 29.91 -8.61
CA TRP A 874 -33.12 30.51 -9.61
C TRP A 874 -31.81 29.75 -9.65
N GLU A 875 -31.28 29.53 -10.85
CA GLU A 875 -30.04 28.81 -11.08
C GLU A 875 -28.94 29.75 -11.57
N LYS A 876 -27.74 29.59 -11.03
CA LYS A 876 -26.54 30.26 -11.50
C LYS A 876 -25.53 29.22 -12.00
N ALA A 877 -25.32 29.20 -13.31
CA ALA A 877 -24.30 28.35 -13.93
C ALA A 877 -22.91 28.98 -13.82
N ILE A 878 -21.90 28.15 -13.55
CA ILE A 878 -20.49 28.53 -13.40
C ILE A 878 -19.64 27.62 -14.30
N PRO A 879 -19.30 28.06 -15.53
CA PRO A 879 -18.58 27.25 -16.52
C PRO A 879 -17.06 27.25 -16.24
N LEU A 880 -16.59 26.28 -15.47
CA LEU A 880 -15.19 26.16 -15.06
C LEU A 880 -14.24 25.69 -16.15
N GLY A 881 -14.74 25.00 -17.18
CA GLY A 881 -13.91 24.56 -18.31
C GLY A 881 -13.30 23.17 -18.09
N THR A 882 -11.99 23.01 -18.26
CA THR A 882 -11.33 21.70 -18.17
C THR A 882 -10.74 21.47 -16.78
N TYR A 883 -11.00 20.29 -16.22
CA TYR A 883 -10.38 19.75 -15.01
C TYR A 883 -9.41 18.65 -15.40
N GLU A 884 -8.16 18.77 -14.94
CA GLU A 884 -7.21 17.67 -15.05
C GLU A 884 -7.53 16.59 -13.99
N ILE A 885 -6.88 15.43 -14.10
CA ILE A 885 -7.02 14.31 -13.14
C ILE A 885 -6.59 14.81 -11.74
N GLY A 886 -7.25 14.36 -10.65
CA GLY A 886 -6.81 14.69 -9.28
C GLY A 886 -6.78 16.20 -8.94
N THR A 887 -7.52 17.02 -9.70
CA THR A 887 -7.52 18.49 -9.54
C THR A 887 -8.67 18.94 -8.66
N THR A 888 -8.41 19.92 -7.80
CA THR A 888 -9.43 20.54 -6.93
C THR A 888 -9.58 22.02 -7.25
N PHE A 889 -10.81 22.54 -7.29
CA PHE A 889 -11.05 23.98 -7.41
C PHE A 889 -11.64 24.55 -6.13
N ARG A 890 -11.22 25.77 -5.82
CA ARG A 890 -11.81 26.66 -4.82
C ARG A 890 -12.48 27.82 -5.54
N LEU A 891 -13.77 27.98 -5.31
CA LEU A 891 -14.57 29.10 -5.75
C LEU A 891 -15.09 29.83 -4.53
N ASP A 892 -14.71 31.08 -4.32
CA ASP A 892 -15.37 31.93 -3.32
C ASP A 892 -16.26 32.92 -4.08
N LEU A 893 -17.54 32.91 -3.76
CA LEU A 893 -18.59 33.67 -4.43
C LEU A 893 -19.24 34.61 -3.42
N SER A 894 -19.36 35.89 -3.74
CA SER A 894 -20.05 36.88 -2.90
C SER A 894 -21.40 37.24 -3.50
N ALA A 895 -22.41 37.37 -2.64
CA ALA A 895 -23.71 37.89 -3.02
C ALA A 895 -23.80 39.38 -2.67
N SER A 896 -24.21 40.19 -3.63
CA SER A 896 -24.43 41.63 -3.42
C SER A 896 -25.68 42.11 -4.14
N THR A 897 -26.26 43.24 -3.70
CA THR A 897 -27.33 43.89 -4.46
C THR A 897 -26.76 44.74 -5.61
N GLY A 898 -27.60 45.05 -6.59
CA GLY A 898 -27.23 45.84 -7.76
C GLY A 898 -28.17 46.98 -8.09
N LYS A 899 -27.76 47.78 -9.08
CA LYS A 899 -28.61 48.78 -9.74
C LYS A 899 -28.76 48.47 -11.21
N LYS A 900 -29.99 48.57 -11.71
CA LYS A 900 -30.31 48.44 -13.14
C LYS A 900 -29.75 49.64 -13.90
N SER A 901 -28.90 49.39 -14.89
CA SER A 901 -28.37 50.38 -15.84
C SER A 901 -28.49 49.85 -17.26
N LYS A 902 -29.22 50.56 -18.13
CA LYS A 902 -29.52 50.15 -19.52
C LYS A 902 -30.10 48.72 -19.63
N GLY A 903 -30.92 48.32 -18.66
CA GLY A 903 -31.56 46.99 -18.64
C GLY A 903 -30.71 45.86 -18.08
N VAL A 904 -29.47 46.13 -17.62
CA VAL A 904 -28.58 45.14 -17.01
C VAL A 904 -28.33 45.50 -15.55
N CYS A 905 -28.38 44.52 -14.65
CA CYS A 905 -28.05 44.69 -13.25
C CYS A 905 -26.52 44.80 -13.06
N ALA A 906 -26.05 45.84 -12.38
CA ALA A 906 -24.65 46.02 -12.02
C ALA A 906 -24.48 46.06 -10.50
N SER A 907 -23.54 45.28 -9.95
CA SER A 907 -23.28 45.22 -8.51
C SER A 907 -22.86 46.59 -7.97
N ILE A 908 -23.40 46.94 -6.81
CA ILE A 908 -22.95 48.10 -6.02
C ILE A 908 -22.19 47.69 -4.75
N ARG A 909 -21.88 46.39 -4.59
CA ARG A 909 -21.18 45.80 -3.42
C ARG A 909 -21.77 46.21 -2.06
N GLU A 910 -23.09 46.21 -1.99
CA GLU A 910 -23.84 46.26 -0.73
C GLU A 910 -24.48 44.89 -0.46
N PRO A 911 -24.82 44.55 0.80
CA PRO A 911 -25.44 43.27 1.14
C PRO A 911 -26.62 42.95 0.21
N ALA A 912 -26.71 41.70 -0.26
CA ALA A 912 -27.79 41.27 -1.13
C ALA A 912 -29.15 41.39 -0.42
N ALA A 913 -30.18 41.80 -1.15
CA ALA A 913 -31.55 41.79 -0.65
C ALA A 913 -32.12 40.35 -0.55
N ILE A 914 -31.54 39.43 -1.32
CA ILE A 914 -31.82 37.99 -1.27
C ILE A 914 -30.65 37.30 -0.60
N LYS A 915 -30.92 36.53 0.46
CA LYS A 915 -29.93 35.73 1.17
C LYS A 915 -29.73 34.39 0.46
N VAL A 916 -28.60 34.23 -0.23
CA VAL A 916 -28.33 33.09 -1.12
C VAL A 916 -28.11 31.81 -0.32
N ALA A 917 -27.49 31.89 0.86
CA ALA A 917 -27.24 30.74 1.74
C ALA A 917 -28.51 30.12 2.33
N ASP A 918 -29.64 30.83 2.32
CA ASP A 918 -30.94 30.28 2.75
C ASP A 918 -31.63 29.50 1.60
N GLY A 919 -31.03 29.50 0.41
CA GLY A 919 -31.56 28.89 -0.80
C GLY A 919 -31.29 27.39 -0.95
N TRP A 920 -31.88 26.79 -2.00
CA TRP A 920 -31.86 25.34 -2.25
C TRP A 920 -30.49 24.66 -2.10
N SER A 921 -29.42 25.21 -2.69
CA SER A 921 -28.10 24.55 -2.64
C SER A 921 -27.48 24.51 -1.24
N PHE A 922 -27.87 25.42 -0.35
CA PHE A 922 -27.14 25.67 0.90
C PHE A 922 -27.97 25.38 2.15
N THR A 923 -29.29 25.24 2.01
CA THR A 923 -30.21 24.96 3.11
C THR A 923 -30.28 23.46 3.44
N ALA A 924 -30.90 23.13 4.57
CA ALA A 924 -31.08 21.75 5.00
C ALA A 924 -32.16 21.03 4.16
N HIS A 925 -31.90 19.75 3.85
CA HIS A 925 -32.83 18.86 3.15
C HIS A 925 -33.07 17.58 3.96
N SER A 926 -34.32 17.16 4.03
CA SER A 926 -34.67 15.83 4.55
C SER A 926 -34.35 14.74 3.53
N GLU A 927 -33.97 13.56 4.00
CA GLU A 927 -33.77 12.39 3.14
C GLU A 927 -35.03 12.06 2.32
N THR A 928 -34.83 11.73 1.05
CA THR A 928 -35.89 11.27 0.15
C THR A 928 -35.46 9.96 -0.52
N LYS A 929 -36.35 9.35 -1.30
CA LYS A 929 -36.03 8.14 -2.06
C LYS A 929 -34.87 8.36 -3.05
N ASP A 930 -34.78 9.56 -3.60
CA ASP A 930 -33.92 9.85 -4.75
C ASP A 930 -32.77 10.81 -4.40
N ALA A 931 -32.70 11.34 -3.17
CA ALA A 931 -31.66 12.27 -2.69
C ALA A 931 -31.40 12.13 -1.18
N PRO A 932 -30.14 12.26 -0.71
CA PRO A 932 -29.77 12.09 0.69
C PRO A 932 -30.18 13.27 1.57
N ALA A 933 -30.28 13.05 2.89
CA ALA A 933 -30.37 14.14 3.85
C ALA A 933 -29.12 15.04 3.79
N TYR A 934 -29.31 16.32 4.07
CA TYR A 934 -28.25 17.32 4.16
C TYR A 934 -28.57 18.33 5.25
N ASP A 935 -27.62 18.60 6.13
CA ASP A 935 -27.83 19.50 7.28
C ASP A 935 -27.77 20.99 6.90
N GLY A 936 -27.47 21.30 5.64
CA GLY A 936 -27.16 22.65 5.18
C GLY A 936 -25.67 22.95 5.27
N VAL A 937 -25.30 24.07 4.66
CA VAL A 937 -23.92 24.55 4.61
C VAL A 937 -23.52 25.17 5.95
N PRO A 938 -22.37 24.82 6.54
CA PRO A 938 -21.94 25.42 7.80
C PRO A 938 -21.45 26.85 7.58
N GLU A 939 -21.58 27.69 8.60
CA GLU A 939 -20.95 29.01 8.67
C GLU A 939 -19.62 28.90 9.41
N TRP A 940 -18.53 29.27 8.75
CA TRP A 940 -17.17 29.19 9.27
C TRP A 940 -16.44 30.53 9.14
N ASP A 941 -15.30 30.68 9.83
CA ASP A 941 -14.34 31.72 9.51
C ASP A 941 -13.76 31.50 8.10
N LYS A 942 -13.45 32.59 7.40
CA LYS A 942 -12.89 32.58 6.03
C LYS A 942 -11.68 31.63 5.87
N ASP A 943 -10.81 31.60 6.87
CA ASP A 943 -9.57 30.83 6.81
C ASP A 943 -9.78 29.36 7.25
N GLN A 944 -10.93 29.03 7.84
CA GLN A 944 -11.24 27.67 8.31
C GLN A 944 -11.22 26.67 7.15
N GLY A 945 -11.70 27.07 5.97
CA GLY A 945 -11.72 26.23 4.77
C GLY A 945 -10.34 25.96 4.14
N ASP A 946 -9.28 26.54 4.68
CA ASP A 946 -7.88 26.23 4.33
C ASP A 946 -7.23 25.25 5.31
N ILE A 947 -7.88 25.02 6.45
CA ILE A 947 -7.39 24.13 7.53
C ILE A 947 -8.27 22.87 7.57
N GLN A 948 -9.58 23.01 7.36
CA GLN A 948 -10.58 21.95 7.37
C GLN A 948 -11.32 21.91 6.03
N GLU A 949 -11.59 20.71 5.54
CA GLU A 949 -12.37 20.56 4.32
C GLU A 949 -13.85 20.72 4.60
N PRO A 950 -14.58 21.49 3.79
CA PRO A 950 -16.01 21.65 3.96
C PRO A 950 -16.76 20.32 3.82
N PRO A 951 -17.93 20.19 4.46
CA PRO A 951 -18.79 19.03 4.26
C PRO A 951 -19.22 18.91 2.79
N ARG A 952 -19.35 17.67 2.31
CA ARG A 952 -19.88 17.39 0.97
C ARG A 952 -21.29 17.96 0.86
N ASP A 953 -21.52 18.68 -0.22
CA ASP A 953 -22.78 19.34 -0.53
C ASP A 953 -23.43 18.61 -1.71
N PRO A 954 -24.45 17.77 -1.46
CA PRO A 954 -25.13 17.02 -2.50
C PRO A 954 -26.12 17.88 -3.31
N TYR A 955 -26.35 19.16 -2.97
CA TYR A 955 -27.32 20.03 -3.64
C TYR A 955 -26.66 21.13 -4.51
N ILE A 956 -25.34 21.02 -4.71
CA ILE A 956 -24.60 21.69 -5.79
C ILE A 956 -24.41 20.70 -6.95
N VAL A 957 -24.81 21.08 -8.17
CA VAL A 957 -24.80 20.17 -9.33
C VAL A 957 -23.54 20.38 -10.19
N ILE A 958 -22.87 19.28 -10.57
CA ILE A 958 -21.69 19.28 -11.44
C ILE A 958 -21.97 18.46 -12.70
N ARG A 959 -21.67 19.03 -13.87
CA ARG A 959 -21.77 18.37 -15.18
C ARG A 959 -20.47 18.48 -15.97
N SER A 960 -20.12 17.45 -16.75
CA SER A 960 -19.00 17.45 -17.72
C SER A 960 -19.52 17.04 -19.09
N LYS A 961 -19.25 17.85 -20.13
CA LYS A 961 -19.85 17.69 -21.48
C LYS A 961 -21.37 17.46 -21.45
N GLY A 962 -22.07 18.07 -20.49
CA GLY A 962 -23.51 17.91 -20.29
C GLY A 962 -23.94 16.69 -19.47
N LYS A 963 -23.07 15.69 -19.26
CA LYS A 963 -23.34 14.51 -18.41
C LYS A 963 -23.31 14.92 -16.93
N LEU A 964 -24.32 14.50 -16.17
CA LEU A 964 -24.36 14.65 -14.71
C LEU A 964 -23.24 13.82 -14.07
N LEU A 965 -22.43 14.48 -13.24
CA LEU A 965 -21.38 13.85 -12.45
C LEU A 965 -21.72 13.86 -10.95
N TRP A 966 -22.35 14.92 -10.46
CA TRP A 966 -22.67 15.11 -9.05
C TRP A 966 -23.90 15.99 -8.84
N GLY A 967 -24.59 15.75 -7.73
CA GLY A 967 -25.55 16.67 -7.13
C GLY A 967 -27.00 16.49 -7.55
N TYR A 968 -27.91 17.00 -6.71
CA TYR A 968 -29.35 16.94 -6.83
C TYR A 968 -29.94 18.36 -6.97
N GLY A 969 -30.41 18.68 -8.18
CA GLY A 969 -31.05 19.97 -8.47
C GLY A 969 -32.55 19.99 -8.16
N PRO A 970 -33.18 21.17 -8.11
CA PRO A 970 -34.61 21.33 -7.82
C PRO A 970 -35.51 20.81 -8.98
N GLY A 971 -36.19 19.68 -8.76
CA GLY A 971 -37.26 19.14 -9.63
C GLY A 971 -36.86 18.03 -10.63
N ASN A 972 -37.85 17.43 -11.31
CA ASN A 972 -37.65 16.33 -12.28
C ASN A 972 -36.94 16.77 -13.58
N THR A 973 -36.92 18.07 -13.89
CA THR A 973 -36.36 18.62 -15.14
C THR A 973 -34.86 18.94 -15.05
N THR A 974 -34.24 18.86 -13.87
CA THR A 974 -32.82 19.18 -13.63
C THR A 974 -31.91 17.96 -13.78
N SER A 975 -32.41 16.74 -13.61
CA SER A 975 -31.69 15.48 -13.88
C SER A 975 -31.43 15.28 -15.39
N ASP A 976 -32.33 15.76 -16.25
CA ASP A 976 -32.39 15.41 -17.67
C ASP A 976 -31.75 16.47 -18.61
N ARG A 977 -31.13 17.52 -18.07
CA ARG A 977 -30.58 18.65 -18.87
C ARG A 977 -29.24 18.30 -19.54
N GLU A 978 -29.25 17.97 -20.83
CA GLU A 978 -28.04 18.02 -21.66
C GLU A 978 -27.63 19.47 -21.96
N GLY A 979 -26.42 19.88 -21.56
CA GLY A 979 -25.63 20.90 -22.25
C GLY A 979 -26.23 22.32 -22.45
N PHE A 980 -27.04 22.84 -21.54
CA PHE A 980 -27.70 24.15 -21.72
C PHE A 980 -26.79 25.40 -21.71
N VAL A 981 -25.51 25.27 -21.35
CA VAL A 981 -24.53 26.34 -21.54
C VAL A 981 -23.49 25.86 -22.55
N LYS A 982 -23.41 26.50 -23.71
CA LYS A 982 -22.29 26.27 -24.64
C LYS A 982 -20.99 26.48 -23.85
N PRO A 983 -20.02 25.54 -23.90
CA PRO A 983 -18.71 25.75 -23.30
C PRO A 983 -18.21 27.13 -23.70
N ILE A 984 -17.64 27.90 -22.77
CA ILE A 984 -16.98 29.15 -23.14
C ILE A 984 -15.89 28.77 -24.14
N GLU A 985 -16.15 29.00 -25.43
CA GLU A 985 -15.12 28.93 -26.46
C GLU A 985 -14.12 30.04 -26.15
N ILE A 986 -13.09 29.73 -25.37
CA ILE A 986 -12.01 30.68 -25.17
C ILE A 986 -11.09 30.59 -26.40
N ALA A 987 -11.59 31.10 -27.52
CA ALA A 987 -10.83 31.27 -28.74
C ALA A 987 -10.70 32.77 -29.06
N LYS A 988 -9.63 33.37 -28.55
CA LYS A 988 -8.92 34.51 -29.18
C LYS A 988 -7.67 34.83 -28.35
N ALA A 989 -6.50 34.65 -28.96
CA ALA A 989 -5.30 35.29 -28.41
C ALA A 989 -5.46 36.83 -28.55
N ARG A 990 -5.08 37.58 -27.52
CA ARG A 990 -5.00 39.04 -27.56
C ARG A 990 -3.55 39.45 -27.74
N MET A 991 -3.36 40.54 -28.46
CA MET A 991 -2.04 41.11 -28.72
C MET A 991 -2.07 42.61 -28.41
N GLN A 992 -1.06 43.10 -27.69
CA GLN A 992 -0.92 44.50 -27.32
C GLN A 992 0.52 44.96 -27.52
N VAL A 993 0.68 46.13 -28.14
CA VAL A 993 2.01 46.74 -28.35
C VAL A 993 2.23 47.80 -27.29
N VAL A 994 3.33 47.67 -26.53
CA VAL A 994 3.78 48.68 -25.58
C VAL A 994 5.24 49.01 -25.88
N LYS A 995 5.51 50.26 -26.27
CA LYS A 995 6.80 50.70 -26.80
C LYS A 995 7.23 49.81 -27.97
N ASN A 996 8.38 49.13 -27.86
CA ASN A 996 8.93 48.24 -28.88
C ASN A 996 8.72 46.76 -28.54
N LYS A 997 7.67 46.40 -27.78
CA LYS A 997 7.35 45.02 -27.42
C LYS A 997 5.91 44.70 -27.78
N LEU A 998 5.71 43.51 -28.36
CA LEU A 998 4.41 42.91 -28.58
C LEU A 998 4.14 41.89 -27.46
N TYR A 999 3.17 42.17 -26.62
CA TYR A 999 2.66 41.25 -25.61
C TYR A 999 1.55 40.41 -26.22
N VAL A 1000 1.64 39.10 -26.06
CA VAL A 1000 0.65 38.13 -26.52
C VAL A 1000 0.10 37.42 -25.31
N LEU A 1001 -1.23 37.36 -25.21
CA LEU A 1001 -1.98 36.64 -24.19
C LEU A 1001 -2.93 35.68 -24.89
N ALA A 1002 -2.82 34.40 -24.64
CA ALA A 1002 -3.66 33.35 -25.19
C ALA A 1002 -4.45 32.67 -24.06
N SER A 1003 -5.61 32.15 -24.43
CA SER A 1003 -6.65 31.69 -23.51
C SER A 1003 -6.49 30.28 -22.96
N ALA A 1004 -5.63 29.46 -23.57
CA ALA A 1004 -5.40 28.06 -23.19
C ALA A 1004 -3.90 27.80 -23.03
N GLN A 1005 -3.52 26.79 -22.23
CA GLN A 1005 -2.16 26.26 -22.15
C GLN A 1005 -1.73 25.59 -23.48
N GLY A 1006 -0.45 25.26 -23.64
CA GLY A 1006 0.08 24.53 -24.79
C GLY A 1006 0.86 25.37 -25.81
N THR A 1007 1.62 24.68 -26.67
CA THR A 1007 2.57 25.28 -27.63
C THR A 1007 1.89 26.14 -28.68
N LYS A 1008 2.30 27.41 -28.75
CA LYS A 1008 1.83 28.40 -29.72
C LYS A 1008 3.00 29.08 -30.40
N THR A 1009 2.75 29.64 -31.57
CA THR A 1009 3.76 30.34 -32.35
C THR A 1009 3.28 31.74 -32.70
N VAL A 1010 4.01 32.77 -32.29
CA VAL A 1010 3.85 34.13 -32.77
C VAL A 1010 4.72 34.31 -34.01
N LYS A 1011 4.12 34.68 -35.13
CA LYS A 1011 4.82 34.99 -36.39
C LYS A 1011 4.61 36.45 -36.74
N ILE A 1012 5.68 37.15 -37.09
CA ILE A 1012 5.64 38.56 -37.50
C ILE A 1012 6.04 38.65 -38.97
N PHE A 1013 5.25 39.37 -39.75
CA PHE A 1013 5.43 39.56 -41.19
C PHE A 1013 5.54 41.05 -41.53
N ASP A 1014 6.23 41.38 -42.62
CA ASP A 1014 6.05 42.67 -43.30
C ASP A 1014 4.76 42.70 -44.14
N LEU A 1015 4.45 43.84 -44.76
CA LEU A 1015 3.28 43.98 -45.65
C LEU A 1015 3.40 43.20 -46.97
N LEU A 1016 4.61 42.76 -47.34
CA LEU A 1016 4.85 41.94 -48.53
C LEU A 1016 4.70 40.43 -48.22
N GLY A 1017 4.46 40.08 -46.96
CA GLY A 1017 4.27 38.70 -46.50
C GLY A 1017 5.57 37.98 -46.11
N ASN A 1018 6.71 38.67 -46.07
CA ASN A 1018 7.97 38.06 -45.61
C ASN A 1018 7.94 37.91 -44.09
N GLN A 1019 8.25 36.71 -43.58
CA GLN A 1019 8.32 36.47 -42.15
C GLN A 1019 9.60 37.07 -41.56
N LEU A 1020 9.44 38.10 -40.72
CA LEU A 1020 10.55 38.80 -40.06
C LEU A 1020 10.96 38.16 -38.73
N SER A 1021 10.03 37.48 -38.05
CA SER A 1021 10.30 36.83 -36.77
C SER A 1021 9.32 35.71 -36.49
N VAL A 1022 9.79 34.70 -35.76
CA VAL A 1022 8.99 33.62 -35.21
C VAL A 1022 9.42 33.37 -33.78
N LYS A 1023 8.45 33.28 -32.88
CA LYS A 1023 8.68 32.89 -31.48
C LYS A 1023 7.65 31.85 -31.08
N THR A 1024 8.14 30.65 -30.78
CA THR A 1024 7.34 29.62 -30.13
C THR A 1024 7.38 29.84 -28.63
N PHE A 1025 6.24 29.67 -27.98
CA PHE A 1025 6.12 29.72 -26.54
C PHE A 1025 5.13 28.65 -26.10
N ASP A 1026 5.39 28.07 -24.94
CA ASP A 1026 4.44 27.20 -24.27
C ASP A 1026 3.76 27.99 -23.15
N GLY A 1027 2.46 27.78 -23.00
CA GLY A 1027 1.62 28.49 -22.04
C GLY A 1027 0.76 29.62 -22.60
N THR A 1028 0.35 30.52 -21.70
CA THR A 1028 -0.72 31.51 -21.96
C THR A 1028 -0.20 32.89 -22.33
N HIS A 1029 1.10 33.18 -22.21
CA HIS A 1029 1.61 34.51 -22.55
C HIS A 1029 3.03 34.48 -23.11
N THR A 1030 3.36 35.49 -23.91
CA THR A 1030 4.74 35.75 -24.34
C THR A 1030 4.92 37.22 -24.72
N GLU A 1031 6.17 37.66 -24.82
CA GLU A 1031 6.51 38.94 -25.43
C GLU A 1031 7.47 38.75 -26.61
N VAL A 1032 7.31 39.57 -27.65
CA VAL A 1032 8.23 39.64 -28.79
C VAL A 1032 8.82 41.05 -28.84
N ASN A 1033 10.15 41.14 -28.81
CA ASN A 1033 10.85 42.40 -28.93
C ASN A 1033 10.88 42.83 -30.41
N LEU A 1034 10.16 43.92 -30.70
CA LEU A 1034 10.02 44.48 -32.04
C LEU A 1034 11.20 45.40 -32.43
N ALA A 1035 12.01 45.86 -31.46
CA ALA A 1035 13.12 46.79 -31.71
C ALA A 1035 14.23 46.21 -32.60
N LYS A 1036 14.34 44.88 -32.65
CA LYS A 1036 15.38 44.17 -33.41
C LYS A 1036 14.94 43.79 -34.83
N LEU A 1037 13.71 44.12 -35.22
CA LEU A 1037 13.20 43.78 -36.55
C LEU A 1037 13.70 44.81 -37.58
N PRO A 1038 14.17 44.38 -38.77
CA PRO A 1038 14.85 45.23 -39.75
C PRO A 1038 13.93 46.22 -40.49
N HIS A 1039 12.76 46.59 -39.94
CA HIS A 1039 11.70 47.29 -40.67
C HIS A 1039 11.17 48.53 -39.93
N ARG A 1040 11.14 49.68 -40.62
CA ARG A 1040 10.40 50.90 -40.21
C ARG A 1040 9.08 50.96 -40.98
N GLY A 1041 8.04 50.32 -40.48
CA GLY A 1041 6.74 50.24 -41.16
C GLY A 1041 5.68 49.45 -40.39
N THR A 1042 4.50 49.27 -40.99
CA THR A 1042 3.43 48.43 -40.44
C THR A 1042 3.81 46.96 -40.57
N LEU A 1043 3.69 46.19 -39.48
CA LEU A 1043 3.92 44.75 -39.41
C LEU A 1043 2.60 44.01 -39.19
N ILE A 1044 2.55 42.74 -39.56
CA ILE A 1044 1.43 41.84 -39.23
C ILE A 1044 1.92 40.78 -38.26
N ALA A 1045 1.35 40.72 -37.05
CA ALA A 1045 1.58 39.62 -36.12
C ALA A 1045 0.44 38.61 -36.22
N ARG A 1046 0.77 37.31 -36.20
CA ARG A 1046 -0.18 36.19 -36.12
C ARG A 1046 0.20 35.25 -35.00
N VAL A 1047 -0.78 34.87 -34.19
CA VAL A 1047 -0.63 33.78 -33.20
C VAL A 1047 -1.23 32.53 -33.81
N VAL A 1048 -0.48 31.44 -33.85
CA VAL A 1048 -0.86 30.18 -34.51
C VAL A 1048 -0.72 29.02 -33.53
N GLN A 1049 -1.68 28.10 -33.55
CA GLN A 1049 -1.63 26.82 -32.83
C GLN A 1049 -2.20 25.74 -33.74
N ASN A 1050 -1.49 24.60 -33.87
CA ASN A 1050 -1.90 23.46 -34.71
C ASN A 1050 -2.30 23.87 -36.14
N GLY A 1051 -1.55 24.80 -36.75
CA GLY A 1051 -1.81 25.31 -38.10
C GLY A 1051 -2.96 26.31 -38.22
N LYS A 1052 -3.76 26.54 -37.17
CA LYS A 1052 -4.86 27.52 -37.15
C LYS A 1052 -4.41 28.87 -36.57
N THR A 1053 -4.81 29.96 -37.20
CA THR A 1053 -4.54 31.33 -36.70
C THR A 1053 -5.52 31.68 -35.59
N LEU A 1054 -5.01 31.86 -34.37
CA LEU A 1054 -5.77 32.24 -33.18
C LEU A 1054 -6.05 33.75 -33.09
N ALA A 1055 -5.15 34.56 -33.65
CA ALA A 1055 -5.28 36.02 -33.70
C ALA A 1055 -4.36 36.64 -34.74
N THR A 1056 -4.78 37.76 -35.35
CA THR A 1056 -3.96 38.58 -36.25
C THR A 1056 -4.05 40.05 -35.82
N GLN A 1057 -2.93 40.77 -35.77
CA GLN A 1057 -2.91 42.20 -35.46
C GLN A 1057 -1.93 42.93 -36.38
N SER A 1058 -2.38 44.08 -36.89
CA SER A 1058 -1.53 45.04 -37.59
C SER A 1058 -0.86 45.96 -36.56
N ILE A 1059 0.46 46.09 -36.64
CA ILE A 1059 1.30 46.79 -35.66
C ILE A 1059 2.06 47.88 -36.38
N LYS A 1060 1.87 49.15 -35.99
CA LYS A 1060 2.66 50.26 -36.50
C LYS A 1060 3.74 50.62 -35.48
N ILE A 1061 5.00 50.31 -35.81
CA ILE A 1061 6.15 50.69 -34.98
C ILE A 1061 6.53 52.13 -35.36
N LYS A 1062 6.65 53.01 -34.36
CA LYS A 1062 7.09 54.40 -34.56
C LYS A 1062 8.61 54.48 -34.65
#